data_AF-A0AAV7YNJ1-F1
#
_entry.id   AF-A0AAV7YNJ1-F1
#
_cell.length_a   1.000
_cell.length_b   1.000
_cell.length_c   1.000
_cell.angle_alpha   90.00
_cell.angle_beta   90.00
_cell.angle_gamma   90.00
#
_symmetry.space_group_name_H-M   'P 1'
#
loop_
_entity.id
_entity.type
_entity.pdbx_description
1 polymer ?
#
loop_
_entity_poly.entity_id
_entity_poly.type
_entity_poly.pdbx_seq_one_letter_code
_entity_poly.pdbx_strand_id
1 'polypeptide(L)'
;MTTILQEIFKEIEQLSQIEHLLLYNKHRCLRVLDRLDFIYFALQEKDNEFLEKNIKILKDLSRQISKAKLLIIEHTQEKNWINKIVQLTTDKKGFQRQNALLFRRAMNLDLSLSEEWGKLPIDNIDDNAQTKNIDSTTLEEDIKSTLQDIIDLRPKHDIKDELKLFKFSELQNSFPILTNNKWEYSSCQLNEKGIIVKQPTNKKKHRVDDKIEAFSLNYLEHPNILPLYGATFDPEYSLILNLNNGIFLTKLIDSPNYSLKISTLLQIGLQIAEGMNYLHCNDIYCGIIDPQEIILIEKDEKLIPVICGIQMLKENFEITLFEQPHFLISYYSPESTRNEIFNFATDVYSFGILFWELIAGKKAFSEINNSKIIRNHFLISKNKKNIKAIRPELTMINDENLKELLSDCWNEKPKLRPTFRKVIQRLKRIIENLKETKPEIFDKKEPSLEKLRSEFFVSLFDNYKKQTSHFYSPFSQSIITLESNINTNNNFTDNDNDENNNDLKTTRRSSISSGGNNGISKIICVGKEKEYQTIGEALVKARSGDRIEIYPGIYNEQLVITTDDLEIVGIQNEKHGILIEHAAGSILSFQAQKGSISNITFRYLGQKFFTVEIISGTMEMNNCDISGFGAACLGISRGSQPKIKECLIHHGKVGIAIFNKGNGFFHHCNVFENKYQGICITGNSKATIKNSKFYLNEDYGIQVKENSKGTIRGCEIFYNKLNGVEIESKSLPKFENCNIFENQGHGIFLSEVLRPKLSNNRIYLNKKSGITCKSSCPQTFHNEIFQNFELGIFLNKQSQGEFIGNKIYNNKLAGVQIQDKSDPIFDNNSIFKNTGSAFIARDHSLGTITNNLIYENDRSGIDVESSSDPKFMKNKIYKNSIGVLISFKGKGKFVHNEIFQNKTVQFRIMKNCFPILQNNKIPLGVKNDNNN
;
A
#
# COMPACT_ATOMS: atom_id res chain seq x y z
N MET A 1 31.21 -16.45 -55.60
CA MET A 1 30.35 -15.44 -54.96
C MET A 1 28.90 -15.59 -55.38
N THR A 2 28.62 -15.68 -56.69
CA THR A 2 27.26 -15.90 -57.26
C THR A 2 26.54 -17.10 -56.64
N THR A 3 27.23 -18.21 -56.42
CA THR A 3 26.68 -19.41 -55.75
C THR A 3 26.25 -19.15 -54.30
N ILE A 4 27.00 -18.34 -53.55
CA ILE A 4 26.70 -18.02 -52.14
C ILE A 4 25.48 -17.11 -52.05
N LEU A 5 25.38 -16.11 -52.94
CA LEU A 5 24.20 -15.25 -53.01
C LEU A 5 22.96 -16.04 -53.41
N GLN A 6 23.07 -16.95 -54.39
CA GLN A 6 21.97 -17.85 -54.76
C GLN A 6 21.53 -18.75 -53.60
N GLU A 7 22.46 -19.26 -52.79
CA GLU A 7 22.14 -20.03 -51.58
C GLU A 7 21.43 -19.16 -50.52
N ILE A 8 21.94 -17.96 -50.23
CA ILE A 8 21.32 -17.04 -49.27
C ILE A 8 19.90 -16.70 -49.71
N PHE A 9 19.72 -16.32 -50.98
CA PHE A 9 18.42 -15.95 -51.54
C PHE A 9 17.43 -17.11 -51.48
N LYS A 10 17.87 -18.32 -51.86
CA LYS A 10 17.04 -19.53 -51.77
C LYS A 10 16.65 -19.86 -50.33
N GLU A 11 17.55 -19.71 -49.38
CA GLU A 11 17.26 -20.02 -47.96
C GLU A 11 16.32 -18.99 -47.34
N ILE A 12 16.43 -17.70 -47.71
CA ILE A 12 15.50 -16.64 -47.30
C ILE A 12 14.10 -16.93 -47.85
N GLU A 13 13.95 -17.21 -49.15
CA GLU A 13 12.66 -17.55 -49.75
C GLU A 13 12.00 -18.76 -49.09
N GLN A 14 12.80 -19.80 -48.77
CA GLN A 14 12.29 -21.00 -48.11
C GLN A 14 11.90 -20.75 -46.64
N LEU A 15 12.56 -19.84 -45.95
CA LEU A 15 12.20 -19.38 -44.61
C LEU A 15 10.89 -18.59 -44.62
N SER A 16 10.68 -17.70 -45.59
CA SER A 16 9.42 -16.96 -45.77
C SER A 16 8.25 -17.91 -46.09
N GLN A 17 8.49 -19.01 -46.81
CA GLN A 17 7.45 -20.02 -47.08
C GLN A 17 6.96 -20.77 -45.84
N ILE A 18 7.80 -20.93 -44.80
CA ILE A 18 7.42 -21.59 -43.53
C ILE A 18 7.01 -20.61 -42.43
N GLU A 19 6.89 -19.31 -42.75
CA GLU A 19 6.49 -18.25 -41.82
C GLU A 19 5.17 -18.57 -41.10
N HIS A 20 4.22 -19.17 -41.81
CA HIS A 20 2.92 -19.56 -41.28
C HIS A 20 2.98 -20.65 -40.20
N LEU A 21 4.11 -21.37 -40.08
CA LEU A 21 4.33 -22.41 -39.06
C LEU A 21 4.92 -21.85 -37.75
N LEU A 22 5.33 -20.58 -37.72
CA LEU A 22 5.98 -19.94 -36.57
C LEU A 22 5.00 -19.69 -35.41
N LEU A 23 4.83 -20.69 -34.54
CA LEU A 23 3.97 -20.60 -33.35
C LEU A 23 4.72 -20.15 -32.08
N TYR A 24 6.05 -20.28 -32.04
CA TYR A 24 6.90 -19.88 -30.91
C TYR A 24 7.84 -18.75 -31.37
N ASN A 25 7.96 -17.66 -30.61
CA ASN A 25 8.77 -16.48 -30.97
C ASN A 25 8.41 -15.84 -32.33
N LYS A 26 7.13 -15.88 -32.73
CA LYS A 26 6.63 -15.36 -34.03
C LYS A 26 7.18 -13.96 -34.35
N HIS A 27 7.17 -13.02 -33.40
CA HIS A 27 7.68 -11.67 -33.63
C HIS A 27 9.20 -11.57 -33.82
N ARG A 28 10.01 -12.45 -33.20
CA ARG A 28 11.46 -12.51 -33.45
C ARG A 28 11.75 -13.13 -34.81
N CYS A 29 11.02 -14.18 -35.16
CA CYS A 29 11.15 -14.82 -36.46
C CYS A 29 10.70 -13.87 -37.58
N LEU A 30 9.58 -13.15 -37.42
CA LEU A 30 9.14 -12.10 -38.34
C LEU A 30 10.17 -10.97 -38.46
N ARG A 31 10.74 -10.50 -37.34
CA ARG A 31 11.79 -9.48 -37.37
C ARG A 31 13.06 -9.94 -38.09
N VAL A 32 13.44 -11.21 -37.90
CA VAL A 32 14.55 -11.82 -38.63
C VAL A 32 14.22 -11.93 -40.13
N LEU A 33 12.98 -12.30 -40.48
CA LEU A 33 12.51 -12.34 -41.86
C LEU A 33 12.52 -10.94 -42.51
N ASP A 34 11.94 -9.92 -41.86
CA ASP A 34 11.94 -8.53 -42.36
C ASP A 34 13.37 -7.99 -42.61
N ARG A 35 14.31 -8.33 -41.72
CA ARG A 35 15.72 -7.96 -41.87
C ARG A 35 16.42 -8.74 -42.96
N LEU A 36 16.11 -10.01 -43.12
CA LEU A 36 16.62 -10.84 -44.20
C LEU A 36 16.08 -10.37 -45.55
N ASP A 37 14.83 -9.93 -45.63
CA ASP A 37 14.25 -9.32 -46.83
C ASP A 37 14.94 -7.98 -47.15
N PHE A 38 15.20 -7.13 -46.16
CA PHE A 38 15.98 -5.91 -46.37
C PHE A 38 17.40 -6.21 -46.87
N ILE A 39 18.10 -7.17 -46.24
CA ILE A 39 19.45 -7.60 -46.66
C ILE A 39 19.41 -8.21 -48.06
N TYR A 40 18.36 -8.96 -48.41
CA TYR A 40 18.15 -9.56 -49.73
C TYR A 40 18.15 -8.47 -50.81
N PHE A 41 17.31 -7.43 -50.65
CA PHE A 41 17.26 -6.32 -51.60
C PHE A 41 18.55 -5.51 -51.62
N ALA A 42 19.14 -5.22 -50.45
CA ALA A 42 20.37 -4.45 -50.36
C ALA A 42 21.58 -5.14 -51.01
N LEU A 43 21.66 -6.48 -50.99
CA LEU A 43 22.74 -7.24 -51.62
C LEU A 43 22.62 -7.33 -53.14
N GLN A 44 21.43 -7.16 -53.72
CA GLN A 44 21.23 -7.16 -55.18
C GLN A 44 21.89 -5.95 -55.86
N GLU A 45 22.05 -4.85 -55.13
CA GLU A 45 22.56 -3.58 -55.64
C GLU A 45 24.07 -3.36 -55.39
N LYS A 46 24.79 -4.33 -54.80
CA LYS A 46 26.23 -4.20 -54.46
C LYS A 46 27.14 -4.76 -55.54
N ASP A 47 28.32 -4.15 -55.68
CA ASP A 47 29.35 -4.53 -56.63
C ASP A 47 30.21 -5.71 -56.15
N ASN A 48 31.01 -6.26 -57.07
CA ASN A 48 31.86 -7.42 -56.78
C ASN A 48 32.93 -7.13 -55.72
N GLU A 49 33.41 -5.88 -55.61
CA GLU A 49 34.43 -5.48 -54.63
C GLU A 49 33.87 -5.54 -53.19
N PHE A 50 32.65 -5.04 -52.96
CA PHE A 50 31.97 -5.17 -51.68
C PHE A 50 31.72 -6.64 -51.29
N LEU A 51 31.32 -7.46 -52.26
CA LEU A 51 31.06 -8.89 -52.05
C LEU A 51 32.34 -9.66 -51.71
N GLU A 52 33.49 -9.34 -52.33
CA GLU A 52 34.78 -9.95 -51.99
C GLU A 52 35.24 -9.58 -50.59
N LYS A 53 35.15 -8.29 -50.24
CA LYS A 53 35.53 -7.78 -48.92
C LYS A 53 34.73 -8.45 -47.79
N ASN A 54 33.46 -8.77 -48.04
CA ASN A 54 32.53 -9.29 -47.02
C ASN A 54 32.22 -10.80 -47.14
N ILE A 55 32.93 -11.53 -48.01
CA ILE A 55 32.61 -12.95 -48.32
C ILE A 55 32.57 -13.86 -47.08
N LYS A 56 33.36 -13.57 -46.06
CA LYS A 56 33.39 -14.33 -44.80
C LYS A 56 32.10 -14.16 -43.99
N ILE A 57 31.63 -12.91 -43.86
CA ILE A 57 30.40 -12.56 -43.14
C ILE A 57 29.19 -13.12 -43.88
N LEU A 58 29.17 -13.05 -45.22
CA LEU A 58 28.08 -13.60 -46.04
C LEU A 58 27.99 -15.13 -45.96
N LYS A 59 29.13 -15.84 -45.92
CA LYS A 59 29.15 -17.30 -45.66
C LYS A 59 28.61 -17.64 -44.28
N ASP A 60 28.93 -16.84 -43.27
CA ASP A 60 28.39 -17.02 -41.93
C ASP A 60 26.88 -16.76 -41.88
N LEU A 61 26.40 -15.72 -42.57
CA LEU A 61 24.98 -15.42 -42.71
C LEU A 61 24.23 -16.61 -43.32
N SER A 62 24.67 -17.10 -44.48
CA SER A 62 24.09 -18.29 -45.14
C SER A 62 23.99 -19.49 -44.19
N ARG A 63 25.10 -19.83 -43.52
CA ARG A 63 25.15 -20.96 -42.58
C ARG A 63 24.20 -20.80 -41.39
N GLN A 64 24.04 -19.59 -40.86
CA GLN A 64 23.15 -19.34 -39.72
C GLN A 64 21.69 -19.33 -40.14
N ILE A 65 21.35 -18.83 -41.33
CA ILE A 65 20.01 -18.90 -41.92
C ILE A 65 19.56 -20.37 -42.05
N SER A 66 20.40 -21.24 -42.62
CA SER A 66 20.10 -22.68 -42.72
C SER A 66 19.91 -23.36 -41.36
N LYS A 67 20.70 -22.97 -40.34
CA LYS A 67 20.56 -23.49 -38.96
C LYS A 67 19.28 -22.99 -38.29
N ALA A 68 18.92 -21.72 -38.47
CA ALA A 68 17.71 -21.12 -37.93
C ALA A 68 16.47 -21.84 -38.46
N LYS A 69 16.46 -22.11 -39.76
CA LYS A 69 15.41 -22.86 -40.44
C LYS A 69 15.22 -24.27 -39.87
N LEU A 70 16.30 -25.02 -39.67
CA LEU A 70 16.24 -26.35 -39.03
C LEU A 70 15.67 -26.28 -37.60
N LEU A 71 16.15 -25.32 -36.81
CA LEU A 71 15.65 -25.10 -35.44
C LEU A 71 14.15 -24.77 -35.42
N ILE A 72 13.69 -23.89 -36.32
CA ILE A 72 12.29 -23.52 -36.45
C ILE A 72 11.42 -24.74 -36.79
N ILE A 73 11.90 -25.62 -37.68
CA ILE A 73 11.21 -26.86 -38.08
C ILE A 73 11.17 -27.90 -36.96
N GLU A 74 12.28 -28.07 -36.21
CA GLU A 74 12.34 -29.01 -35.07
C GLU A 74 11.41 -28.57 -33.93
N HIS A 75 11.38 -27.28 -33.60
CA HIS A 75 10.58 -26.74 -32.48
C HIS A 75 9.08 -26.68 -32.77
N THR A 76 8.67 -26.65 -34.04
CA THR A 76 7.26 -26.76 -34.43
C THR A 76 6.70 -28.17 -34.22
N GLN A 77 7.56 -29.19 -34.09
CA GLN A 77 7.16 -30.57 -33.82
C GLN A 77 7.06 -30.91 -32.32
N GLU A 78 7.74 -30.18 -31.42
CA GLU A 78 7.65 -30.33 -29.97
C GLU A 78 6.34 -29.77 -29.38
N LYS A 79 5.20 -30.39 -29.71
CA LYS A 79 3.85 -30.03 -29.22
C LYS A 79 3.58 -30.39 -27.75
N ASN A 80 4.55 -30.95 -27.02
CA ASN A 80 4.29 -31.62 -25.74
C ASN A 80 3.92 -30.67 -24.59
N TRP A 81 4.51 -29.48 -24.49
CA TRP A 81 4.26 -28.58 -23.35
C TRP A 81 2.96 -27.78 -23.48
N ILE A 82 2.61 -27.34 -24.70
CA ILE A 82 1.32 -26.67 -24.99
C ILE A 82 0.15 -27.62 -24.70
N ASN A 83 0.26 -28.90 -25.09
CA ASN A 83 -0.75 -29.91 -24.78
C ASN A 83 -0.88 -30.16 -23.26
N LYS A 84 0.22 -30.07 -22.51
CA LYS A 84 0.25 -30.22 -21.04
C LYS A 84 -0.45 -29.04 -20.34
N ILE A 85 -0.26 -27.80 -20.79
CA ILE A 85 -0.97 -26.61 -20.28
C ILE A 85 -2.47 -26.64 -20.63
N VAL A 86 -2.83 -27.10 -21.84
CA VAL A 86 -4.23 -27.29 -22.26
C VAL A 86 -4.92 -28.39 -21.44
N GLN A 87 -4.23 -29.48 -21.11
CA GLN A 87 -4.72 -30.50 -20.17
C GLN A 87 -4.95 -29.93 -18.76
N LEU A 88 -4.00 -29.16 -18.24
CA LEU A 88 -4.10 -28.54 -16.90
C LEU A 88 -5.23 -27.49 -16.78
N THR A 89 -5.73 -26.97 -17.90
CA THR A 89 -6.81 -25.96 -17.94
C THR A 89 -8.20 -26.54 -18.25
N THR A 90 -8.31 -27.82 -18.62
CA THR A 90 -9.58 -28.47 -19.03
C THR A 90 -10.27 -29.29 -17.93
N ASP A 91 -9.66 -29.47 -16.76
CA ASP A 91 -10.14 -30.38 -15.70
C ASP A 91 -11.33 -29.88 -14.83
N LYS A 92 -11.98 -28.76 -15.19
CA LYS A 92 -13.24 -28.33 -14.54
C LYS A 92 -14.35 -28.17 -15.56
N LYS A 93 -15.40 -29.00 -15.41
CA LYS A 93 -16.64 -29.12 -16.21
C LYS A 93 -17.49 -27.83 -16.38
N GLY A 94 -16.94 -26.64 -16.13
CA GLY A 94 -17.60 -25.34 -16.37
C GLY A 94 -16.77 -24.35 -17.21
N PHE A 95 -15.59 -24.72 -17.69
CA PHE A 95 -14.68 -23.78 -18.36
C PHE A 95 -14.94 -23.78 -19.89
N GLN A 96 -15.66 -22.75 -20.35
CA GLN A 96 -16.07 -22.60 -21.75
C GLN A 96 -14.86 -22.32 -22.67
N ARG A 97 -14.97 -22.82 -23.91
CA ARG A 97 -14.16 -22.58 -25.12
C ARG A 97 -13.45 -21.21 -25.25
N GLN A 98 -13.99 -20.14 -24.66
CA GLN A 98 -13.41 -18.79 -24.70
C GLN A 98 -12.01 -18.68 -24.07
N ASN A 99 -11.71 -19.41 -23.00
CA ASN A 99 -10.44 -19.23 -22.29
C ASN A 99 -9.26 -19.98 -22.93
N ALA A 100 -9.53 -21.12 -23.59
CA ALA A 100 -8.56 -21.75 -24.48
C ALA A 100 -8.30 -20.89 -25.72
N LEU A 101 -9.33 -20.19 -26.22
CA LEU A 101 -9.21 -19.20 -27.28
C LEU A 101 -8.37 -17.98 -26.84
N LEU A 102 -8.52 -17.52 -25.59
CA LEU A 102 -7.74 -16.42 -24.99
C LEU A 102 -6.27 -16.80 -24.80
N PHE A 103 -5.96 -18.02 -24.35
CA PHE A 103 -4.58 -18.52 -24.30
C PHE A 103 -3.98 -18.64 -25.71
N ARG A 104 -4.76 -19.12 -26.68
CA ARG A 104 -4.36 -19.09 -28.10
C ARG A 104 -4.18 -17.67 -28.62
N ARG A 105 -4.96 -16.68 -28.18
CA ARG A 105 -4.80 -15.26 -28.57
C ARG A 105 -3.57 -14.61 -27.93
N ALA A 106 -3.32 -14.83 -26.64
CA ALA A 106 -2.15 -14.30 -25.93
C ALA A 106 -0.83 -14.89 -26.48
N MET A 107 -0.87 -16.13 -26.99
CA MET A 107 0.27 -16.82 -27.62
C MET A 107 0.20 -16.81 -29.17
N ASN A 108 -0.75 -16.08 -29.77
CA ASN A 108 -0.93 -15.95 -31.22
C ASN A 108 -1.09 -17.26 -32.04
N LEU A 109 -1.77 -18.27 -31.48
CA LEU A 109 -2.04 -19.61 -32.04
C LEU A 109 -3.38 -19.73 -32.82
N ASP A 110 -4.13 -18.64 -33.08
CA ASP A 110 -5.41 -18.69 -33.82
C ASP A 110 -5.32 -17.91 -35.16
N LEU A 111 -5.37 -18.65 -36.28
CA LEU A 111 -5.08 -18.19 -37.65
C LEU A 111 -6.22 -17.37 -38.32
N SER A 112 -7.32 -17.08 -37.62
CA SER A 112 -8.56 -16.58 -38.24
C SER A 112 -8.89 -15.09 -38.03
N LEU A 113 -8.03 -14.31 -37.35
CA LEU A 113 -8.30 -12.90 -37.02
C LEU A 113 -7.16 -11.93 -37.38
N SER A 114 -6.26 -12.29 -38.29
CA SER A 114 -5.13 -11.44 -38.72
C SER A 114 -5.52 -10.19 -39.52
N GLU A 115 -6.80 -10.00 -39.88
CA GLU A 115 -7.21 -8.87 -40.73
C GLU A 115 -7.41 -7.54 -39.98
N GLU A 116 -7.59 -7.52 -38.65
CA GLU A 116 -7.82 -6.26 -37.91
C GLU A 116 -6.61 -5.75 -37.10
N TRP A 117 -5.53 -6.53 -36.99
CA TRP A 117 -4.32 -6.16 -36.23
C TRP A 117 -3.16 -5.66 -37.10
N GLY A 118 -3.34 -5.59 -38.41
CA GLY A 118 -2.34 -5.13 -39.40
C GLY A 118 -2.09 -3.61 -39.44
N LYS A 119 -2.29 -2.87 -38.35
CA LYS A 119 -2.05 -1.40 -38.30
C LYS A 119 -1.35 -0.90 -37.02
N LEU A 120 -0.42 -1.69 -36.48
CA LEU A 120 0.59 -1.23 -35.51
C LEU A 120 1.99 -1.29 -36.15
N PRO A 121 2.88 -0.35 -35.82
CA PRO A 121 3.81 0.23 -36.77
C PRO A 121 4.91 -0.77 -37.17
N ILE A 122 4.84 -1.20 -38.43
CA ILE A 122 6.03 -1.39 -39.27
C ILE A 122 6.87 -0.12 -39.08
N ASP A 123 8.16 -0.29 -38.83
CA ASP A 123 9.10 0.83 -38.90
C ASP A 123 8.73 1.64 -40.13
N ASN A 124 8.43 2.94 -39.99
CA ASN A 124 8.55 3.83 -41.13
C ASN A 124 10.04 3.77 -41.51
N ILE A 125 10.42 2.78 -42.33
CA ILE A 125 11.22 3.04 -43.50
C ILE A 125 10.48 4.19 -44.14
N ASP A 126 11.13 5.35 -44.14
CA ASP A 126 10.67 6.52 -44.82
C ASP A 126 10.24 6.07 -46.23
N ASP A 127 8.93 6.13 -46.54
CA ASP A 127 8.42 5.90 -47.91
C ASP A 127 8.99 6.96 -48.89
N ASN A 128 9.82 7.89 -48.40
CA ASN A 128 10.63 8.84 -49.15
C ASN A 128 12.13 8.45 -49.26
N ALA A 129 12.56 7.26 -48.85
CA ALA A 129 13.94 6.78 -49.01
C ALA A 129 14.19 6.04 -50.34
N GLN A 130 13.39 6.29 -51.37
CA GLN A 130 13.88 6.07 -52.73
C GLN A 130 15.04 7.04 -52.97
N THR A 131 16.24 6.49 -53.18
CA THR A 131 17.47 7.17 -53.60
C THR A 131 18.31 7.88 -52.51
N LYS A 132 18.74 7.15 -51.46
CA LYS A 132 20.01 7.51 -50.79
C LYS A 132 20.94 6.31 -50.71
N ASN A 133 22.11 6.47 -51.31
CA ASN A 133 23.25 5.55 -51.25
C ASN A 133 23.39 4.95 -49.84
N ILE A 134 23.08 3.66 -49.71
CA ILE A 134 23.27 2.90 -48.48
C ILE A 134 24.78 2.76 -48.26
N ASP A 135 25.27 3.40 -47.21
CA ASP A 135 26.68 3.37 -46.85
C ASP A 135 27.13 1.93 -46.55
N SER A 136 28.33 1.56 -47.01
CA SER A 136 28.83 0.19 -46.95
C SER A 136 29.00 -0.32 -45.50
N THR A 137 29.28 0.59 -44.58
CA THR A 137 29.40 0.38 -43.12
C THR A 137 28.06 0.05 -42.46
N THR A 138 26.96 0.70 -42.87
CA THR A 138 25.61 0.43 -42.32
C THR A 138 25.11 -0.97 -42.65
N LEU A 139 25.31 -1.44 -43.89
CA LEU A 139 24.88 -2.79 -44.29
C LEU A 139 25.69 -3.88 -43.57
N GLU A 140 26.99 -3.65 -43.31
CA GLU A 140 27.82 -4.58 -42.56
C GLU A 140 27.36 -4.71 -41.09
N GLU A 141 26.98 -3.59 -40.47
CA GLU A 141 26.38 -3.58 -39.13
C GLU A 141 25.02 -4.28 -39.09
N ASP A 142 24.18 -4.09 -40.11
CA ASP A 142 22.88 -4.76 -40.23
C ASP A 142 23.02 -6.28 -40.42
N ILE A 143 23.99 -6.73 -41.23
CA ILE A 143 24.28 -8.17 -41.38
C ILE A 143 24.81 -8.75 -40.06
N LYS A 144 25.72 -8.07 -39.37
CA LYS A 144 26.22 -8.50 -38.06
C LYS A 144 25.11 -8.54 -37.01
N SER A 145 24.21 -7.56 -37.01
CA SER A 145 23.06 -7.54 -36.11
C SER A 145 22.07 -8.66 -36.42
N THR A 146 21.80 -8.93 -37.70
CA THR A 146 20.87 -9.99 -38.10
C THR A 146 21.44 -11.37 -37.79
N LEU A 147 22.76 -11.55 -37.96
CA LEU A 147 23.50 -12.73 -37.49
C LEU A 147 23.34 -12.94 -35.98
N GLN A 148 23.45 -11.88 -35.19
CA GLN A 148 23.26 -11.95 -33.75
C GLN A 148 21.81 -12.31 -33.39
N ASP A 149 20.82 -11.70 -34.05
CA ASP A 149 19.40 -12.02 -33.86
C ASP A 149 19.12 -13.50 -34.21
N ILE A 150 19.73 -14.03 -35.28
CA ILE A 150 19.63 -15.44 -35.66
C ILE A 150 20.31 -16.36 -34.62
N ILE A 151 21.47 -15.98 -34.09
CA ILE A 151 22.16 -16.74 -33.04
C ILE A 151 21.30 -16.77 -31.76
N ASP A 152 20.62 -15.68 -31.46
CA ASP A 152 19.71 -15.55 -30.31
C ASP A 152 18.32 -16.20 -30.53
N LEU A 153 18.02 -16.72 -31.73
CA LEU A 153 16.90 -17.65 -31.95
C LEU A 153 17.16 -19.02 -31.31
N ARG A 154 18.43 -19.39 -31.02
CA ARG A 154 18.72 -20.64 -30.30
C ARG A 154 18.19 -20.55 -28.87
N PRO A 155 17.41 -21.53 -28.39
CA PRO A 155 17.21 -21.69 -26.95
C PRO A 155 18.60 -21.86 -26.34
N LYS A 156 18.99 -20.95 -25.44
CA LYS A 156 20.34 -20.99 -24.85
C LYS A 156 20.50 -22.11 -23.80
N HIS A 157 19.43 -22.76 -23.38
CA HIS A 157 19.46 -23.88 -22.44
C HIS A 157 18.29 -24.84 -22.68
N ASP A 158 18.48 -26.10 -22.30
CA ASP A 158 17.39 -27.07 -22.13
C ASP A 158 16.26 -26.38 -21.38
N ILE A 159 15.04 -26.45 -21.93
CA ILE A 159 13.83 -25.94 -21.30
C ILE A 159 13.84 -26.44 -19.86
N LYS A 160 13.95 -25.53 -18.87
CA LYS A 160 13.97 -25.92 -17.45
C LYS A 160 12.84 -26.91 -17.18
N ASP A 161 13.22 -28.07 -16.64
CA ASP A 161 12.30 -29.04 -16.05
C ASP A 161 11.29 -28.27 -15.19
N GLU A 162 10.00 -28.45 -15.49
CA GLU A 162 8.79 -28.00 -14.81
C GLU A 162 8.93 -26.91 -13.71
N LEU A 163 8.12 -25.83 -13.80
CA LEU A 163 7.99 -24.83 -12.74
C LEU A 163 7.94 -25.49 -11.36
N LYS A 164 8.95 -25.21 -10.52
CA LYS A 164 9.05 -25.79 -9.19
C LYS A 164 7.91 -25.27 -8.31
N LEU A 165 7.05 -26.17 -7.87
CA LEU A 165 5.95 -25.87 -6.97
C LEU A 165 6.32 -26.23 -5.54
N PHE A 166 6.22 -25.26 -4.65
CA PHE A 166 6.50 -25.42 -3.23
C PHE A 166 5.20 -25.32 -2.43
N LYS A 167 5.10 -26.03 -1.31
CA LYS A 167 4.04 -25.77 -0.33
C LYS A 167 4.38 -24.52 0.45
N PHE A 168 3.38 -23.70 0.79
CA PHE A 168 3.61 -22.51 1.60
C PHE A 168 4.26 -22.85 2.96
N SER A 169 3.97 -24.03 3.52
CA SER A 169 4.60 -24.52 4.76
C SER A 169 6.11 -24.74 4.68
N GLU A 170 6.68 -24.83 3.47
CA GLU A 170 8.12 -24.99 3.25
C GLU A 170 8.86 -23.65 3.33
N LEU A 171 8.14 -22.52 3.29
CA LEU A 171 8.68 -21.17 3.46
C LEU A 171 8.76 -20.86 4.97
N GLN A 172 9.96 -20.94 5.53
CA GLN A 172 10.24 -20.69 6.95
C GLN A 172 10.78 -19.27 7.15
N ASN A 173 10.70 -18.75 8.38
CA ASN A 173 11.38 -17.50 8.78
C ASN A 173 11.06 -16.30 7.86
N SER A 174 9.77 -16.10 7.57
CA SER A 174 9.30 -15.01 6.72
C SER A 174 9.33 -13.65 7.43
N PHE A 175 10.04 -12.67 6.88
CA PHE A 175 10.12 -11.30 7.36
C PHE A 175 9.77 -10.31 6.24
N PRO A 176 8.81 -9.38 6.42
CA PRO A 176 8.48 -8.40 5.39
C PRO A 176 9.68 -7.47 5.15
N ILE A 177 10.06 -7.30 3.90
CA ILE A 177 11.12 -6.38 3.45
C ILE A 177 10.50 -5.08 2.95
N LEU A 178 9.48 -5.21 2.10
CA LEU A 178 8.82 -4.09 1.43
C LEU A 178 7.39 -4.49 1.08
N THR A 179 6.46 -3.57 1.28
CA THR A 179 5.08 -3.73 0.81
C THR A 179 4.71 -2.50 -0.01
N ASN A 180 4.12 -2.70 -1.18
CA ASN A 180 3.45 -1.66 -1.94
C ASN A 180 1.97 -1.99 -2.14
N ASN A 181 1.22 -1.16 -2.84
CA ASN A 181 -0.23 -1.36 -2.98
C ASN A 181 -0.60 -2.64 -3.75
N LYS A 182 0.32 -3.23 -4.52
CA LYS A 182 0.11 -4.42 -5.34
C LYS A 182 0.75 -5.68 -4.73
N TRP A 183 1.96 -5.55 -4.18
CA TRP A 183 2.82 -6.67 -3.77
C TRP A 183 3.40 -6.48 -2.36
N GLU A 184 3.43 -7.57 -1.59
CA GLU A 184 4.18 -7.76 -0.34
C GLU A 184 5.41 -8.62 -0.67
N TYR A 185 6.60 -8.12 -0.37
CA TYR A 185 7.88 -8.80 -0.53
C TYR A 185 8.41 -9.20 0.85
N SER A 186 8.64 -10.49 1.06
CA SER A 186 9.15 -11.02 2.32
C SER A 186 10.42 -11.85 2.11
N SER A 187 11.44 -11.64 2.95
CA SER A 187 12.59 -12.54 3.06
C SER A 187 12.14 -13.84 3.70
N CYS A 188 12.46 -15.00 3.13
CA CYS A 188 12.16 -16.30 3.71
C CYS A 188 13.37 -17.24 3.61
N GLN A 189 13.33 -18.35 4.34
CA GLN A 189 14.22 -19.49 4.16
C GLN A 189 13.46 -20.66 3.51
N LEU A 190 14.09 -21.25 2.50
CA LEU A 190 13.61 -22.45 1.82
C LEU A 190 14.79 -23.40 1.66
N ASN A 191 14.74 -24.56 2.32
CA ASN A 191 15.85 -25.53 2.38
C ASN A 191 17.19 -24.85 2.74
N GLU A 192 17.19 -24.07 3.83
CA GLU A 192 18.35 -23.32 4.35
C GLU A 192 18.88 -22.20 3.43
N LYS A 193 18.28 -21.99 2.25
CA LYS A 193 18.62 -20.89 1.34
C LYS A 193 17.73 -19.68 1.62
N GLY A 194 18.36 -18.50 1.70
CA GLY A 194 17.64 -17.22 1.66
C GLY A 194 16.96 -17.03 0.31
N ILE A 195 15.69 -16.62 0.34
CA ILE A 195 14.86 -16.36 -0.84
C ILE A 195 13.99 -15.13 -0.57
N ILE A 196 13.46 -14.53 -1.63
CA ILE A 196 12.43 -13.48 -1.52
C ILE A 196 11.12 -14.06 -2.02
N VAL A 197 10.04 -13.83 -1.28
CA VAL A 197 8.69 -14.24 -1.63
C VAL A 197 7.90 -12.98 -1.98
N LYS A 198 7.41 -12.90 -3.22
CA LYS A 198 6.53 -11.84 -3.72
C LYS A 198 5.09 -12.35 -3.70
N GLN A 199 4.24 -11.68 -2.92
CA GLN A 199 2.83 -12.04 -2.73
C GLN A 199 1.93 -10.86 -3.12
N PRO A 200 0.75 -11.08 -3.69
CA PRO A 200 -0.20 -9.99 -3.88
C PRO A 200 -0.73 -9.52 -2.52
N THR A 201 -0.82 -8.19 -2.32
CA THR A 201 -1.37 -7.62 -1.07
C THR A 201 -2.85 -7.99 -0.83
N ASN A 202 -3.59 -8.31 -1.89
CA ASN A 202 -4.98 -8.73 -1.82
C ASN A 202 -5.08 -10.26 -1.95
N LYS A 203 -5.13 -10.94 -0.79
CA LYS A 203 -5.08 -12.41 -0.62
C LYS A 203 -6.37 -13.14 -1.03
N LYS A 204 -6.94 -12.83 -2.21
CA LYS A 204 -8.07 -13.58 -2.78
C LYS A 204 -7.61 -14.97 -3.28
N LYS A 205 -8.53 -15.94 -3.37
CA LYS A 205 -8.25 -17.29 -3.94
C LYS A 205 -7.58 -17.18 -5.32
N HIS A 206 -6.57 -18.03 -5.56
CA HIS A 206 -5.74 -18.03 -6.79
C HIS A 206 -6.60 -18.18 -8.03
N ARG A 207 -6.31 -17.35 -9.02
CA ARG A 207 -6.95 -17.38 -10.34
C ARG A 207 -6.08 -18.20 -11.28
N VAL A 208 -6.69 -18.66 -12.37
CA VAL A 208 -5.97 -19.36 -13.44
C VAL A 208 -4.86 -18.47 -14.02
N ASP A 209 -5.10 -17.15 -14.07
CA ASP A 209 -4.14 -16.15 -14.55
C ASP A 209 -2.85 -16.10 -13.74
N ASP A 210 -2.91 -16.36 -12.42
CA ASP A 210 -1.74 -16.33 -11.53
C ASP A 210 -0.79 -17.51 -11.83
N LYS A 211 -1.34 -18.65 -12.27
CA LYS A 211 -0.54 -19.77 -12.75
C LYS A 211 0.15 -19.43 -14.06
N ILE A 212 -0.58 -18.84 -15.01
CA ILE A 212 -0.04 -18.44 -16.32
C ILE A 212 1.12 -17.46 -16.13
N GLU A 213 0.97 -16.46 -15.25
CA GLU A 213 2.05 -15.52 -14.90
C GLU A 213 3.30 -16.26 -14.40
N ALA A 214 3.18 -17.14 -13.42
CA ALA A 214 4.31 -17.89 -12.89
C ALA A 214 5.01 -18.76 -13.94
N PHE A 215 4.25 -19.41 -14.83
CA PHE A 215 4.82 -20.20 -15.91
C PHE A 215 5.56 -19.33 -16.93
N SER A 216 4.99 -18.20 -17.35
CA SER A 216 5.64 -17.26 -18.27
C SER A 216 6.96 -16.72 -17.71
N LEU A 217 6.98 -16.38 -16.42
CA LEU A 217 8.19 -15.88 -15.72
C LEU A 217 9.27 -16.95 -15.58
N ASN A 218 8.90 -18.23 -15.49
CA ASN A 218 9.85 -19.34 -15.35
C ASN A 218 10.79 -19.49 -16.56
N TYR A 219 10.36 -19.03 -17.74
CA TYR A 219 11.11 -19.14 -19.00
C TYR A 219 12.00 -17.93 -19.30
N LEU A 220 12.00 -16.90 -18.43
CA LEU A 220 12.80 -15.70 -18.64
C LEU A 220 14.21 -15.87 -18.05
N GLU A 221 15.21 -15.67 -18.90
CA GLU A 221 16.62 -15.76 -18.52
C GLU A 221 17.40 -14.58 -19.10
N HIS A 222 17.69 -13.61 -18.25
CA HIS A 222 18.49 -12.44 -18.60
C HIS A 222 19.16 -11.89 -17.33
N PRO A 223 20.42 -11.41 -17.39
CA PRO A 223 21.15 -10.92 -16.20
C PRO A 223 20.45 -9.77 -15.47
N ASN A 224 19.63 -8.98 -16.19
CA ASN A 224 18.87 -7.86 -15.62
C ASN A 224 17.38 -8.17 -15.38
N ILE A 225 16.97 -9.44 -15.44
CA ILE A 225 15.62 -9.91 -15.09
C ILE A 225 15.72 -10.86 -13.91
N LEU A 226 14.86 -10.70 -12.91
CA LEU A 226 14.94 -11.49 -11.69
C LEU A 226 14.53 -12.94 -11.98
N PRO A 227 15.41 -13.94 -11.79
CA PRO A 227 15.07 -15.32 -12.07
C PRO A 227 14.04 -15.84 -11.06
N LEU A 228 12.98 -16.45 -11.58
CA LEU A 228 12.00 -17.16 -10.77
C LEU A 228 12.61 -18.47 -10.24
N TYR A 229 12.58 -18.67 -8.92
CA TYR A 229 13.01 -19.92 -8.29
C TYR A 229 11.90 -20.98 -8.31
N GLY A 230 10.65 -20.52 -8.17
CA GLY A 230 9.44 -21.33 -8.25
C GLY A 230 8.21 -20.55 -7.78
N ALA A 231 7.12 -21.25 -7.54
CA ALA A 231 5.87 -20.65 -7.08
C ALA A 231 5.17 -21.51 -6.03
N THR A 232 4.30 -20.90 -5.25
CA THR A 232 3.33 -21.60 -4.41
C THR A 232 1.92 -21.10 -4.72
N PHE A 233 0.93 -22.00 -4.64
CA PHE A 233 -0.48 -21.72 -4.91
C PHE A 233 -1.38 -22.25 -3.79
N ASP A 234 -0.84 -22.62 -2.62
CA ASP A 234 -1.64 -23.16 -1.52
C ASP A 234 -1.02 -22.80 -0.16
N PRO A 235 -1.69 -22.00 0.70
CA PRO A 235 -3.01 -21.40 0.51
C PRO A 235 -2.99 -20.09 -0.30
N GLU A 236 -1.81 -19.53 -0.61
CA GLU A 236 -1.62 -18.21 -1.22
C GLU A 236 -0.69 -18.22 -2.45
N TYR A 237 -1.02 -17.47 -3.52
CA TYR A 237 -0.20 -17.35 -4.73
C TYR A 237 1.00 -16.50 -4.39
N SER A 238 2.18 -17.09 -4.51
CA SER A 238 3.42 -16.37 -4.28
C SER A 238 4.47 -16.79 -5.28
N LEU A 239 5.21 -15.81 -5.80
CA LEU A 239 6.40 -16.04 -6.61
C LEU A 239 7.59 -16.12 -5.66
N ILE A 240 8.35 -17.21 -5.77
CA ILE A 240 9.57 -17.42 -5.00
C ILE A 240 10.74 -17.02 -5.88
N LEU A 241 11.49 -16.04 -5.42
CA LEU A 241 12.53 -15.35 -6.16
C LEU A 241 13.89 -15.75 -5.60
N ASN A 242 14.82 -16.10 -6.49
CA ASN A 242 16.16 -16.50 -6.09
C ASN A 242 17.04 -15.25 -5.91
N LEU A 243 16.93 -14.61 -4.74
CA LEU A 243 17.71 -13.42 -4.44
C LEU A 243 18.29 -13.46 -3.03
N ASN A 244 19.62 -13.46 -2.96
CA ASN A 244 20.36 -13.14 -1.76
C ASN A 244 20.97 -11.74 -1.92
N ASN A 245 20.84 -10.89 -0.91
CA ASN A 245 21.59 -9.64 -0.81
C ASN A 245 21.29 -8.55 -1.86
N GLY A 246 20.01 -8.26 -2.19
CA GLY A 246 19.61 -7.04 -2.93
C GLY A 246 19.07 -5.87 -2.08
N ILE A 247 18.95 -4.66 -2.66
CA ILE A 247 18.18 -3.52 -2.13
C ILE A 247 17.29 -2.93 -3.23
N PHE A 248 16.07 -2.49 -2.92
CA PHE A 248 15.22 -1.83 -3.92
C PHE A 248 15.80 -0.47 -4.33
N LEU A 249 15.67 -0.13 -5.61
CA LEU A 249 16.23 1.11 -6.16
C LEU A 249 15.60 2.36 -5.53
N THR A 250 14.33 2.29 -5.14
CA THR A 250 13.67 3.34 -4.33
C THR A 250 14.48 3.75 -3.10
N LYS A 251 15.10 2.79 -2.41
CA LYS A 251 15.87 3.07 -1.19
C LYS A 251 17.15 3.84 -1.48
N LEU A 252 17.73 3.65 -2.65
CA LEU A 252 18.90 4.39 -3.09
C LEU A 252 18.53 5.83 -3.45
N ILE A 253 17.48 6.04 -4.24
CA ILE A 253 17.03 7.38 -4.68
C ILE A 253 16.53 8.22 -3.48
N ASP A 254 15.90 7.59 -2.48
CA ASP A 254 15.39 8.28 -1.29
C ASP A 254 16.48 8.60 -0.25
N SER A 255 17.72 8.14 -0.45
CA SER A 255 18.80 8.33 0.51
C SER A 255 19.33 9.77 0.49
N PRO A 256 19.42 10.46 1.64
CA PRO A 256 20.02 11.80 1.72
C PRO A 256 21.52 11.81 1.38
N ASN A 257 22.17 10.63 1.40
CA ASN A 257 23.57 10.43 1.05
C ASN A 257 23.75 9.86 -0.36
N TYR A 258 22.74 9.97 -1.24
CA TYR A 258 22.84 9.49 -2.62
C TYR A 258 24.06 10.08 -3.32
N SER A 259 25.04 9.23 -3.62
CA SER A 259 26.32 9.65 -4.20
C SER A 259 26.92 8.51 -5.02
N LEU A 260 26.36 8.24 -6.19
CA LEU A 260 26.97 7.38 -7.20
C LEU A 260 27.57 8.21 -8.34
N LYS A 261 28.65 7.70 -8.94
CA LYS A 261 29.27 8.32 -10.12
C LYS A 261 28.28 8.29 -11.28
N ILE A 262 28.28 9.35 -12.11
CA ILE A 262 27.41 9.41 -13.29
C ILE A 262 27.63 8.22 -14.23
N SER A 263 28.87 7.72 -14.35
CA SER A 263 29.19 6.51 -15.11
C SER A 263 28.41 5.30 -14.59
N THR A 264 28.36 5.10 -13.28
CA THR A 264 27.62 4.01 -12.62
C THR A 264 26.11 4.15 -12.85
N LEU A 265 25.58 5.38 -12.79
CA LEU A 265 24.16 5.65 -13.06
C LEU A 265 23.76 5.38 -14.51
N LEU A 266 24.60 5.77 -15.46
CA LEU A 266 24.39 5.47 -16.87
C LEU A 266 24.47 3.96 -17.14
N GLN A 267 25.38 3.24 -16.47
CA GLN A 267 25.46 1.78 -16.56
C GLN A 267 24.24 1.09 -15.95
N ILE A 268 23.70 1.60 -14.85
CA ILE A 268 22.43 1.10 -14.27
C ILE A 268 21.28 1.34 -15.26
N GLY A 269 21.17 2.55 -15.81
CA GLY A 269 20.14 2.87 -16.81
C GLY A 269 20.23 2.02 -18.07
N LEU A 270 21.45 1.78 -18.56
CA LEU A 270 21.71 0.90 -19.71
C LEU A 270 21.26 -0.53 -19.44
N GLN A 271 21.63 -1.09 -18.28
CA GLN A 271 21.28 -2.45 -17.89
C GLN A 271 19.76 -2.63 -17.68
N ILE A 272 19.07 -1.62 -17.12
CA ILE A 272 17.60 -1.62 -17.05
C ILE A 272 17.00 -1.63 -18.46
N ALA A 273 17.52 -0.79 -19.37
CA ALA A 273 17.07 -0.75 -20.76
C ALA A 273 17.31 -2.08 -21.49
N GLU A 274 18.44 -2.76 -21.25
CA GLU A 274 18.76 -4.08 -21.80
C GLU A 274 17.78 -5.15 -21.30
N GLY A 275 17.46 -5.16 -19.99
CA GLY A 275 16.43 -6.04 -19.43
C GLY A 275 15.05 -5.77 -20.02
N MET A 276 14.65 -4.50 -20.17
CA MET A 276 13.38 -4.15 -20.79
C MET A 276 13.30 -4.50 -22.28
N ASN A 277 14.39 -4.32 -23.02
CA ASN A 277 14.49 -4.75 -24.41
C ASN A 277 14.33 -6.26 -24.53
N TYR A 278 14.93 -7.04 -23.61
CA TYR A 278 14.73 -8.48 -23.56
C TYR A 278 13.26 -8.85 -23.34
N LEU A 279 12.57 -8.20 -22.39
CA LEU A 279 11.13 -8.43 -22.16
C LEU A 279 10.30 -8.09 -23.39
N HIS A 280 10.51 -6.91 -24.00
CA HIS A 280 9.80 -6.49 -25.21
C HIS A 280 10.07 -7.43 -26.40
N CYS A 281 11.28 -7.99 -26.51
CA CYS A 281 11.61 -9.02 -27.50
C CYS A 281 10.96 -10.38 -27.22
N ASN A 282 10.42 -10.60 -26.01
CA ASN A 282 9.58 -11.77 -25.68
C ASN A 282 8.09 -11.37 -25.61
N ASP A 283 7.71 -10.22 -26.15
CA ASP A 283 6.34 -9.67 -26.15
C ASP A 283 5.75 -9.46 -24.74
N ILE A 284 6.62 -9.23 -23.75
CA ILE A 284 6.25 -8.92 -22.37
C ILE A 284 6.52 -7.44 -22.11
N TYR A 285 5.52 -6.72 -21.59
CA TYR A 285 5.67 -5.37 -21.06
C TYR A 285 5.44 -5.37 -19.54
N CYS A 286 6.05 -4.43 -18.83
CA CYS A 286 5.95 -4.35 -17.37
C CYS A 286 4.70 -3.57 -16.90
N GLY A 287 4.16 -2.71 -17.77
CA GLY A 287 3.01 -1.86 -17.48
C GLY A 287 3.45 -0.49 -16.95
N ILE A 288 4.10 -0.48 -15.78
CA ILE A 288 4.73 0.73 -15.22
C ILE A 288 6.07 0.32 -14.61
N ILE A 289 7.15 0.98 -15.02
CA ILE A 289 8.47 0.80 -14.45
C ILE A 289 8.72 1.96 -13.49
N ASP A 290 8.83 1.65 -12.20
CA ASP A 290 9.19 2.59 -11.16
C ASP A 290 10.37 2.03 -10.32
N PRO A 291 10.95 2.81 -9.39
CA PRO A 291 12.10 2.35 -8.63
C PRO A 291 11.78 1.22 -7.63
N GLN A 292 10.51 0.86 -7.39
CA GLN A 292 10.10 -0.29 -6.57
C GLN A 292 10.15 -1.59 -7.37
N GLU A 293 10.13 -1.50 -8.70
CA GLU A 293 10.18 -2.67 -9.57
C GLU A 293 11.62 -3.06 -9.96
N ILE A 294 12.63 -2.34 -9.46
CA ILE A 294 14.06 -2.60 -9.68
C ILE A 294 14.76 -2.93 -8.35
N ILE A 295 15.53 -4.01 -8.33
CA ILE A 295 16.39 -4.40 -7.21
C ILE A 295 17.86 -4.28 -7.65
N LEU A 296 18.68 -3.61 -6.86
CA LEU A 296 20.13 -3.57 -7.02
C LEU A 296 20.77 -4.72 -6.24
N ILE A 297 21.59 -5.49 -6.93
CA ILE A 297 22.44 -6.53 -6.34
C ILE A 297 23.91 -6.17 -6.56
N GLU A 298 24.78 -6.67 -5.68
CA GLU A 298 26.22 -6.51 -5.82
C GLU A 298 26.82 -7.82 -6.32
N LYS A 299 27.56 -7.75 -7.42
CA LYS A 299 28.30 -8.87 -7.98
C LYS A 299 29.64 -8.36 -8.46
N ASP A 300 30.72 -8.98 -8.01
CA ASP A 300 32.09 -8.60 -8.37
C ASP A 300 32.35 -7.09 -8.12
N GLU A 301 31.91 -6.59 -6.96
CA GLU A 301 31.98 -5.18 -6.53
C GLU A 301 31.23 -4.18 -7.44
N LYS A 302 30.34 -4.67 -8.31
CA LYS A 302 29.51 -3.83 -9.20
C LYS A 302 28.04 -3.95 -8.86
N LEU A 303 27.35 -2.82 -8.95
CA LEU A 303 25.89 -2.76 -8.84
C LEU A 303 25.24 -3.22 -10.14
N ILE A 304 24.39 -4.24 -10.04
CA ILE A 304 23.60 -4.79 -11.13
C ILE A 304 22.12 -4.55 -10.83
N PRO A 305 21.37 -3.82 -11.69
CA PRO A 305 19.93 -3.71 -11.57
C PRO A 305 19.24 -4.93 -12.15
N VAL A 306 18.22 -5.39 -11.42
CA VAL A 306 17.42 -6.55 -11.77
C VAL A 306 15.94 -6.18 -11.68
N ILE A 307 15.21 -6.38 -12.77
CA ILE A 307 13.78 -6.08 -12.87
C ILE A 307 12.98 -7.20 -12.21
N CYS A 308 12.14 -6.85 -11.24
CA CYS A 308 11.28 -7.78 -10.49
C CYS A 308 9.77 -7.51 -10.68
N GLY A 309 9.42 -6.37 -11.28
CA GLY A 309 8.07 -5.90 -11.50
C GLY A 309 7.44 -6.27 -12.82
N ILE A 310 7.53 -7.54 -13.21
CA ILE A 310 6.89 -8.00 -14.44
C ILE A 310 5.40 -8.23 -14.14
N GLN A 311 4.52 -7.56 -14.88
CA GLN A 311 3.06 -7.77 -14.82
C GLN A 311 2.59 -8.24 -16.18
N MET A 312 1.97 -9.43 -16.23
CA MET A 312 1.17 -9.83 -17.39
C MET A 312 -0.26 -9.32 -17.19
N LEU A 313 -0.73 -8.42 -18.07
CA LEU A 313 -2.07 -7.87 -17.93
C LEU A 313 -3.13 -8.98 -18.02
N LYS A 314 -4.05 -8.90 -17.06
CA LYS A 314 -5.34 -9.57 -17.05
C LYS A 314 -6.29 -8.70 -17.88
N GLU A 315 -6.95 -9.24 -18.91
CA GLU A 315 -8.03 -8.49 -19.57
C GLU A 315 -9.14 -8.18 -18.53
N ASN A 316 -9.64 -6.94 -18.57
CA ASN A 316 -10.72 -6.39 -17.73
C ASN A 316 -10.38 -6.13 -16.25
N PHE A 317 -9.27 -5.43 -15.97
CA PHE A 317 -9.17 -4.66 -14.74
C PHE A 317 -9.51 -3.20 -15.01
N GLU A 318 -10.70 -2.76 -14.58
CA GLU A 318 -10.99 -1.33 -14.40
C GLU A 318 -10.03 -0.79 -13.33
N ILE A 319 -8.99 -0.07 -13.75
CA ILE A 319 -8.07 0.66 -12.87
C ILE A 319 -8.63 2.08 -12.73
N THR A 320 -9.36 2.31 -11.64
CA THR A 320 -9.80 3.66 -11.30
C THR A 320 -8.55 4.48 -10.92
N LEU A 321 -8.10 5.39 -11.79
CA LEU A 321 -6.91 6.26 -11.58
C LEU A 321 -6.93 7.02 -10.24
N PHE A 322 -8.11 7.20 -9.64
CA PHE A 322 -8.31 7.86 -8.35
C PHE A 322 -8.00 6.98 -7.12
N GLU A 323 -7.79 5.67 -7.33
CA GLU A 323 -7.48 4.69 -6.27
C GLU A 323 -6.00 4.28 -6.24
N GLN A 324 -5.19 4.77 -7.19
CA GLN A 324 -3.76 4.47 -7.26
C GLN A 324 -2.95 5.34 -6.29
N PRO A 325 -1.88 4.81 -5.67
CA PRO A 325 -1.09 5.58 -4.73
C PRO A 325 -0.43 6.78 -5.43
N HIS A 326 -0.40 7.91 -4.73
CA HIS A 326 0.04 9.19 -5.26
C HIS A 326 1.43 9.19 -5.92
N PHE A 327 2.33 8.27 -5.53
CA PHE A 327 3.68 8.16 -6.11
C PHE A 327 3.70 7.54 -7.51
N LEU A 328 2.75 6.64 -7.84
CA LEU A 328 2.74 5.94 -9.13
C LEU A 328 2.32 6.89 -10.27
N ILE A 329 1.54 7.92 -9.93
CA ILE A 329 1.03 8.97 -10.83
C ILE A 329 2.16 9.58 -11.69
N SER A 330 3.35 9.77 -11.11
CA SER A 330 4.50 10.37 -11.79
C SER A 330 4.98 9.57 -13.02
N TYR A 331 4.76 8.26 -13.03
CA TYR A 331 5.23 7.36 -14.09
C TYR A 331 4.15 7.05 -15.14
N TYR A 332 2.91 7.52 -14.96
CA TYR A 332 1.85 7.34 -15.95
C TYR A 332 2.10 8.20 -17.19
N SER A 333 2.05 7.57 -18.36
CA SER A 333 2.01 8.29 -19.62
C SER A 333 0.62 8.92 -19.85
N PRO A 334 0.51 9.95 -20.71
CA PRO A 334 -0.78 10.58 -21.00
C PRO A 334 -1.87 9.60 -21.45
N GLU A 335 -1.55 8.65 -22.33
CA GLU A 335 -2.51 7.68 -22.84
C GLU A 335 -2.96 6.63 -21.82
N SER A 336 -2.11 6.31 -20.83
CA SER A 336 -2.50 5.43 -19.72
C SER A 336 -3.59 6.04 -18.83
N THR A 337 -3.81 7.36 -18.90
CA THR A 337 -4.89 8.04 -18.14
C THR A 337 -6.28 7.94 -18.78
N ARG A 338 -6.39 7.42 -20.02
CA ARG A 338 -7.64 7.43 -20.81
C ARG A 338 -8.33 6.08 -20.93
N ASN A 339 -7.57 5.02 -21.19
CA ASN A 339 -8.11 3.75 -21.66
C ASN A 339 -7.52 2.52 -20.93
N GLU A 340 -6.70 2.70 -19.89
CA GLU A 340 -6.07 1.56 -19.18
C GLU A 340 -5.18 0.68 -20.09
N ILE A 341 -4.79 1.20 -21.26
CA ILE A 341 -3.95 0.50 -22.23
C ILE A 341 -2.48 0.70 -21.83
N PHE A 342 -1.84 -0.37 -21.36
CA PHE A 342 -0.39 -0.43 -21.24
C PHE A 342 0.20 -1.13 -22.46
N ASN A 343 1.34 -0.65 -22.95
CA ASN A 343 2.02 -1.17 -24.11
C ASN A 343 3.53 -0.85 -24.05
N PHE A 344 4.29 -1.27 -25.05
CA PHE A 344 5.74 -1.00 -25.09
C PHE A 344 6.11 0.48 -24.97
N ALA A 345 5.29 1.39 -25.52
CA ALA A 345 5.55 2.82 -25.44
C ALA A 345 5.25 3.42 -24.04
N THR A 346 4.36 2.82 -23.25
CA THR A 346 4.12 3.23 -21.85
C THR A 346 5.30 2.86 -20.96
N ASP A 347 5.90 1.69 -21.18
CA ASP A 347 7.12 1.28 -20.47
C ASP A 347 8.27 2.26 -20.73
N VAL A 348 8.48 2.66 -21.99
CA VAL A 348 9.53 3.64 -22.37
C VAL A 348 9.32 4.99 -21.68
N TYR A 349 8.07 5.44 -21.55
CA TYR A 349 7.74 6.67 -20.82
C TYR A 349 8.14 6.56 -19.34
N SER A 350 7.69 5.49 -18.67
CA SER A 350 7.98 5.26 -17.25
C SER A 350 9.47 5.10 -16.98
N PHE A 351 10.21 4.43 -17.88
CA PHE A 351 11.67 4.37 -17.86
C PHE A 351 12.32 5.75 -17.96
N GLY A 352 11.81 6.64 -18.82
CA GLY A 352 12.33 8.01 -18.93
C GLY A 352 12.23 8.79 -17.62
N ILE A 353 11.11 8.65 -16.90
CA ILE A 353 10.92 9.29 -15.59
C ILE A 353 11.87 8.67 -14.54
N LEU A 354 11.91 7.34 -14.44
CA LEU A 354 12.81 6.61 -13.54
C LEU A 354 14.28 6.99 -13.77
N PHE A 355 14.70 7.03 -15.04
CA PHE A 355 16.08 7.31 -15.40
C PHE A 355 16.46 8.76 -15.13
N TRP A 356 15.53 9.70 -15.29
CA TRP A 356 15.73 11.07 -14.82
C TRP A 356 15.91 11.13 -13.30
N GLU A 357 15.10 10.41 -12.50
CA GLU A 357 15.24 10.40 -11.04
C GLU A 357 16.58 9.83 -10.58
N LEU A 358 17.05 8.78 -11.27
CA LEU A 358 18.39 8.23 -11.08
C LEU A 358 19.47 9.29 -11.30
N ILE A 359 19.45 9.98 -12.44
CA ILE A 359 20.49 10.96 -12.76
C ILE A 359 20.40 12.19 -11.84
N ALA A 360 19.19 12.67 -11.56
CA ALA A 360 18.95 13.88 -10.79
C ALA A 360 19.06 13.66 -9.27
N GLY A 361 19.02 12.40 -8.80
CA GLY A 361 19.07 12.07 -7.37
C GLY A 361 17.90 12.62 -6.56
N LYS A 362 16.76 12.90 -7.21
CA LYS A 362 15.56 13.46 -6.57
C LYS A 362 14.28 12.91 -7.22
N LYS A 363 13.19 12.87 -6.45
CA LYS A 363 11.88 12.44 -6.96
C LYS A 363 11.33 13.39 -8.02
N ALA A 364 10.78 12.82 -9.08
CA ALA A 364 10.12 13.57 -10.13
C ALA A 364 8.88 14.28 -9.58
N PHE A 365 8.71 15.55 -9.98
CA PHE A 365 7.56 16.38 -9.64
C PHE A 365 7.33 16.64 -8.14
N SER A 366 8.36 16.55 -7.30
CA SER A 366 8.26 16.75 -5.84
C SER A 366 7.60 18.07 -5.42
N GLU A 367 7.69 19.11 -6.24
CA GLU A 367 7.14 20.46 -5.99
C GLU A 367 5.77 20.70 -6.65
N ILE A 368 5.21 19.70 -7.35
CA ILE A 368 4.02 19.87 -8.18
C ILE A 368 2.88 19.01 -7.62
N ASN A 369 1.69 19.60 -7.51
CA ASN A 369 0.50 18.86 -7.10
C ASN A 369 0.15 17.79 -8.16
N ASN A 370 0.12 16.52 -7.74
CA ASN A 370 -0.24 15.35 -8.55
C ASN A 370 -1.57 15.50 -9.32
N SER A 371 -2.56 16.21 -8.78
CA SER A 371 -3.83 16.46 -9.45
C SER A 371 -3.66 17.30 -10.73
N LYS A 372 -2.64 18.17 -10.78
CA LYS A 372 -2.31 19.00 -11.94
C LYS A 372 -1.66 18.18 -13.06
N ILE A 373 -0.80 17.23 -12.68
CA ILE A 373 -0.15 16.29 -13.62
C ILE A 373 -1.20 15.41 -14.27
N ILE A 374 -2.04 14.73 -13.48
CA ILE A 374 -3.13 13.88 -13.99
C ILE A 374 -4.07 14.68 -14.88
N ARG A 375 -4.48 15.88 -14.43
CA ARG A 375 -5.39 16.72 -15.22
C ARG A 375 -4.79 17.07 -16.58
N ASN A 376 -3.52 17.50 -16.63
CA ASN A 376 -2.88 17.85 -17.91
C ASN A 376 -2.71 16.62 -18.80
N HIS A 377 -2.21 15.51 -18.26
CA HIS A 377 -2.05 14.25 -18.99
C HIS A 377 -3.38 13.71 -19.53
N PHE A 378 -4.45 13.77 -18.73
CA PHE A 378 -5.80 13.40 -19.16
C PHE A 378 -6.33 14.32 -20.27
N LEU A 379 -6.13 15.63 -20.17
CA LEU A 379 -6.56 16.56 -21.20
C LEU A 379 -5.78 16.38 -22.51
N ILE A 380 -4.49 16.07 -22.43
CA ILE A 380 -3.64 15.73 -23.58
C ILE A 380 -4.10 14.42 -24.23
N SER A 381 -4.43 13.40 -23.43
CA SER A 381 -4.99 12.14 -23.92
C SER A 381 -6.29 12.34 -24.70
N LYS A 382 -7.05 13.40 -24.39
CA LYS A 382 -8.27 13.82 -25.08
C LYS A 382 -8.03 14.76 -26.26
N ASN A 383 -6.78 14.87 -26.73
CA ASN A 383 -6.35 15.73 -27.83
C ASN A 383 -6.76 17.21 -27.66
N LYS A 384 -6.81 17.72 -26.41
CA LYS A 384 -7.07 19.14 -26.16
C LYS A 384 -5.85 19.98 -26.55
N LYS A 385 -6.05 20.94 -27.45
CA LYS A 385 -5.01 21.89 -27.89
C LYS A 385 -4.61 22.84 -26.76
N ASN A 386 -3.37 23.37 -26.82
CA ASN A 386 -2.80 24.37 -25.90
C ASN A 386 -2.59 23.91 -24.45
N ILE A 387 -2.49 22.60 -24.21
CA ILE A 387 -2.11 22.04 -22.91
C ILE A 387 -0.82 21.27 -23.12
N LYS A 388 0.23 21.64 -22.37
CA LYS A 388 1.50 20.93 -22.39
C LYS A 388 1.59 19.95 -21.23
N ALA A 389 2.21 18.82 -21.47
CA ALA A 389 2.47 17.86 -20.43
C ALA A 389 3.51 18.43 -19.46
N ILE A 390 3.31 18.19 -18.16
CA ILE A 390 4.29 18.56 -17.15
C ILE A 390 5.43 17.54 -17.21
N ARG A 391 6.68 18.01 -17.20
CA ARG A 391 7.90 17.19 -17.30
C ARG A 391 8.89 17.56 -16.20
N PRO A 392 9.75 16.62 -15.76
CA PRO A 392 10.84 16.94 -14.85
C PRO A 392 11.82 17.95 -15.47
N GLU A 393 12.45 18.77 -14.63
CA GLU A 393 13.40 19.77 -15.10
C GLU A 393 14.72 19.14 -15.54
N LEU A 394 15.19 19.48 -16.74
CA LEU A 394 16.44 18.99 -17.31
C LEU A 394 17.66 19.86 -16.96
N THR A 395 17.48 20.92 -16.16
CA THR A 395 18.51 21.90 -15.80
C THR A 395 19.70 21.29 -15.05
N MET A 396 19.48 20.18 -14.35
CA MET A 396 20.51 19.46 -13.56
C MET A 396 21.36 18.50 -14.40
N ILE A 397 21.02 18.31 -15.67
CA ILE A 397 21.72 17.41 -16.59
C ILE A 397 22.56 18.28 -17.52
N ASN A 398 23.85 18.00 -17.65
CA ASN A 398 24.74 18.81 -18.50
C ASN A 398 24.89 18.27 -19.93
N ASP A 399 24.73 16.95 -20.11
CA ASP A 399 24.88 16.30 -21.41
C ASP A 399 23.61 16.50 -22.27
N GLU A 400 23.76 17.16 -23.42
CA GLU A 400 22.64 17.46 -24.33
C GLU A 400 22.06 16.21 -24.99
N ASN A 401 22.87 15.20 -25.29
CA ASN A 401 22.38 13.94 -25.87
C ASN A 401 21.50 13.18 -24.85
N LEU A 402 21.84 13.27 -23.57
CA LEU A 402 21.08 12.68 -22.47
C LEU A 402 19.76 13.43 -22.23
N LYS A 403 19.76 14.77 -22.31
CA LYS A 403 18.53 15.58 -22.25
C LYS A 403 17.58 15.23 -23.40
N GLU A 404 18.13 15.09 -24.60
CA GLU A 404 17.36 14.71 -25.79
C GLU A 404 16.78 13.30 -25.63
N LEU A 405 17.58 12.33 -25.18
CA LEU A 405 17.12 10.96 -24.94
C LEU A 405 15.95 10.91 -23.95
N LEU A 406 16.07 11.58 -22.80
CA LEU A 406 14.99 11.67 -21.82
C LEU A 406 13.74 12.35 -22.42
N SER A 407 13.95 13.40 -23.22
CA SER A 407 12.90 14.12 -23.94
C SER A 407 12.10 13.23 -24.90
N ASP A 408 12.79 12.36 -25.61
CA ASP A 408 12.16 11.42 -26.53
C ASP A 408 11.45 10.29 -25.80
N CYS A 409 12.02 9.77 -24.70
CA CYS A 409 11.39 8.74 -23.89
C CYS A 409 10.02 9.17 -23.35
N TRP A 410 9.86 10.43 -22.92
CA TRP A 410 8.60 10.95 -22.39
C TRP A 410 7.82 11.83 -23.39
N ASN A 411 8.00 11.60 -24.69
CA ASN A 411 7.26 12.32 -25.73
C ASN A 411 5.74 12.17 -25.53
N GLU A 412 4.99 13.25 -25.76
CA GLU A 412 3.53 13.25 -25.62
C GLU A 412 2.86 12.24 -26.56
N LYS A 413 3.42 12.04 -27.76
CA LYS A 413 2.92 11.08 -28.74
C LYS A 413 3.62 9.74 -28.54
N PRO A 414 2.90 8.64 -28.22
CA PRO A 414 3.50 7.33 -27.97
C PRO A 414 4.36 6.82 -29.14
N LYS A 415 3.91 7.07 -30.38
CA LYS A 415 4.60 6.65 -31.60
C LYS A 415 5.95 7.34 -31.85
N LEU A 416 6.19 8.48 -31.21
CA LEU A 416 7.45 9.22 -31.32
C LEU A 416 8.48 8.80 -30.27
N ARG A 417 8.09 7.97 -29.30
CA ARG A 417 9.01 7.46 -28.29
C ARG A 417 9.94 6.42 -28.92
N PRO A 418 11.22 6.37 -28.53
CA PRO A 418 12.16 5.37 -29.04
C PRO A 418 11.80 3.98 -28.51
N THR A 419 12.22 2.93 -29.21
CA THR A 419 12.22 1.58 -28.65
C THR A 419 13.37 1.41 -27.66
N PHE A 420 13.30 0.45 -26.74
CA PHE A 420 14.44 0.19 -25.82
C PHE A 420 15.73 -0.15 -26.58
N ARG A 421 15.65 -0.78 -27.76
CA ARG A 421 16.82 -0.95 -28.65
C ARG A 421 17.48 0.39 -29.02
N LYS A 422 16.70 1.39 -29.43
CA LYS A 422 17.21 2.74 -29.75
C LYS A 422 17.73 3.45 -28.50
N VAL A 423 17.08 3.26 -27.35
CA VAL A 423 17.54 3.78 -26.04
C VAL A 423 18.93 3.21 -25.70
N ILE A 424 19.12 1.89 -25.80
CA ILE A 424 20.39 1.20 -25.54
C ILE A 424 21.49 1.75 -26.45
N GLN A 425 21.24 1.90 -27.75
CA GLN A 425 22.22 2.43 -28.70
C GLN A 425 22.65 3.86 -28.33
N ARG A 426 21.69 4.73 -28.00
CA ARG A 426 21.99 6.11 -27.58
C ARG A 426 22.74 6.16 -26.26
N LEU A 427 22.36 5.35 -25.28
CA LEU A 427 23.08 5.25 -24.00
C LEU A 427 24.51 4.76 -24.16
N LYS A 428 24.76 3.75 -25.01
CA LYS A 428 26.12 3.27 -25.29
C LYS A 428 27.01 4.39 -25.86
N ARG A 429 26.50 5.16 -26.83
CA ARG A 429 27.21 6.33 -27.38
C ARG A 429 27.48 7.41 -26.33
N ILE A 430 26.50 7.74 -25.48
CA ILE A 430 26.69 8.72 -24.38
C ILE A 430 27.78 8.24 -23.41
N ILE A 431 27.75 6.96 -23.04
CA ILE A 431 28.75 6.35 -22.15
C ILE A 431 30.15 6.34 -22.78
N GLU A 432 30.26 6.09 -24.08
CA GLU A 432 31.52 6.13 -24.83
C GLU A 432 32.11 7.55 -24.85
N ASN A 433 31.31 8.56 -25.19
CA ASN A 433 31.75 9.96 -25.22
C ASN A 433 32.26 10.45 -23.85
N LEU A 434 31.66 9.98 -22.76
CA LEU A 434 32.08 10.33 -21.40
C LEU A 434 33.41 9.67 -20.97
N LYS A 435 33.84 8.59 -21.63
CA LYS A 435 35.14 7.95 -21.37
C LYS A 435 36.30 8.71 -22.03
N GLU A 436 36.03 9.50 -23.07
CA GLU A 436 37.05 10.26 -23.81
C GLU A 436 37.41 11.61 -23.16
N THR A 437 36.52 12.15 -22.33
CA THR A 437 36.81 13.30 -21.46
C THR A 437 37.59 12.84 -20.23
N LYS A 438 38.83 13.32 -20.02
CA LYS A 438 39.70 12.93 -18.89
C LYS A 438 38.93 12.91 -17.54
N PRO A 439 39.06 11.86 -16.71
CA PRO A 439 38.36 11.80 -15.44
C PRO A 439 38.97 12.79 -14.45
N GLU A 440 38.19 13.76 -13.97
CA GLU A 440 38.55 14.49 -12.77
C GLU A 440 38.66 13.51 -11.60
N ILE A 441 39.78 13.61 -10.88
CA ILE A 441 40.16 12.75 -9.76
C ILE A 441 39.11 12.90 -8.65
N PHE A 442 38.22 11.93 -8.54
CA PHE A 442 37.47 11.64 -7.33
C PHE A 442 37.50 10.13 -7.07
N ASP A 443 38.62 9.67 -6.50
CA ASP A 443 38.69 8.40 -5.79
C ASP A 443 37.99 8.54 -4.43
N LYS A 444 36.66 8.64 -4.47
CA LYS A 444 35.83 8.16 -3.37
C LYS A 444 35.47 6.71 -3.69
N LYS A 445 35.83 5.82 -2.77
CA LYS A 445 35.43 4.40 -2.81
C LYS A 445 33.90 4.37 -2.86
N GLU A 446 33.33 3.74 -3.88
CA GLU A 446 31.88 3.59 -4.00
C GLU A 446 31.33 2.90 -2.75
N PRO A 447 30.19 3.33 -2.21
CA PRO A 447 29.64 2.70 -1.01
C PRO A 447 29.24 1.25 -1.33
N SER A 448 29.73 0.29 -0.54
CA SER A 448 29.29 -1.11 -0.64
C SER A 448 27.80 -1.23 -0.32
N LEU A 449 27.12 -2.27 -0.83
CA LEU A 449 25.72 -2.53 -0.43
C LEU A 449 25.59 -2.71 1.07
N GLU A 450 26.64 -3.20 1.75
CA GLU A 450 26.67 -3.34 3.21
C GLU A 450 26.65 -1.99 3.93
N LYS A 451 27.35 -0.99 3.39
CA LYS A 451 27.30 0.40 3.89
C LYS A 451 25.95 1.07 3.59
N LEU A 452 25.40 0.87 2.39
CA LEU A 452 24.06 1.36 2.05
C LEU A 452 22.99 0.69 2.91
N ARG A 453 23.16 -0.59 3.27
CA ARG A 453 22.31 -1.31 4.21
C ARG A 453 22.44 -0.81 5.64
N SER A 454 23.64 -0.58 6.14
CA SER A 454 23.85 -0.12 7.52
C SER A 454 23.37 1.32 7.69
N GLU A 455 23.65 2.21 6.74
CA GLU A 455 23.06 3.55 6.67
C GLU A 455 21.54 3.49 6.46
N PHE A 456 21.01 2.49 5.76
CA PHE A 456 19.58 2.24 5.68
C PHE A 456 18.99 1.77 7.01
N PHE A 457 19.60 0.85 7.75
CA PHE A 457 19.10 0.46 9.08
C PHE A 457 19.13 1.67 10.03
N VAL A 458 20.21 2.46 10.02
CA VAL A 458 20.35 3.68 10.83
C VAL A 458 19.36 4.77 10.38
N SER A 459 19.19 5.00 9.08
CA SER A 459 18.22 5.99 8.55
C SER A 459 16.79 5.49 8.56
N LEU A 460 16.52 4.19 8.64
CA LEU A 460 15.20 3.66 8.95
C LEU A 460 14.91 4.00 10.40
N PHE A 461 15.83 3.75 11.33
CA PHE A 461 15.73 4.21 12.73
C PHE A 461 15.62 5.73 12.85
N ASP A 462 16.35 6.52 12.06
CA ASP A 462 16.35 7.99 12.12
C ASP A 462 15.21 8.64 11.31
N ASN A 463 14.74 8.08 10.20
CA ASN A 463 13.52 8.53 9.52
C ASN A 463 12.27 8.09 10.27
N TYR A 464 12.32 6.98 10.99
CA TYR A 464 11.28 6.61 11.93
C TYR A 464 11.28 7.58 13.13
N LYS A 465 12.45 8.04 13.61
CA LYS A 465 12.56 9.19 14.53
C LYS A 465 12.16 10.54 13.92
N LYS A 466 12.41 10.80 12.62
CA LYS A 466 12.13 12.10 11.97
C LYS A 466 10.71 12.26 11.43
N GLN A 467 10.07 11.16 11.01
CA GLN A 467 8.63 11.13 10.71
C GLN A 467 7.81 11.19 11.99
N THR A 468 8.35 10.70 13.12
CA THR A 468 7.79 10.98 14.44
C THR A 468 8.16 12.37 14.97
N SER A 469 9.18 13.06 14.44
CA SER A 469 9.57 14.42 14.86
C SER A 469 8.95 15.58 14.06
N HIS A 470 8.26 15.34 12.93
CA HIS A 470 7.41 16.37 12.28
C HIS A 470 6.00 16.46 12.89
N PHE A 471 5.70 15.68 13.93
CA PHE A 471 4.48 15.78 14.74
C PHE A 471 4.74 16.31 16.17
N TYR A 472 5.95 16.79 16.46
CA TYR A 472 6.31 17.65 17.60
C TYR A 472 6.92 18.93 16.99
N SER A 473 6.40 20.17 17.01
CA SER A 473 5.35 20.87 17.76
C SER A 473 5.07 22.23 17.06
N PRO A 474 4.10 23.05 17.54
CA PRO A 474 4.49 24.31 18.18
C PRO A 474 4.09 24.28 19.66
N PHE A 475 4.98 23.70 20.45
CA PHE A 475 5.10 23.72 21.90
C PHE A 475 6.60 23.54 22.20
N SER A 476 7.41 24.39 21.59
CA SER A 476 8.82 24.57 21.96
C SER A 476 9.19 26.06 21.84
N GLN A 477 8.39 26.92 22.47
CA GLN A 477 8.74 28.33 22.67
C GLN A 477 8.36 28.88 24.05
N SER A 478 8.32 28.02 25.07
CA SER A 478 8.19 28.48 26.47
C SER A 478 8.93 27.63 27.52
N ILE A 479 9.89 26.77 27.13
CA ILE A 479 10.78 26.09 28.10
C ILE A 479 12.23 26.08 27.58
N ILE A 480 12.84 27.25 27.39
CA ILE A 480 14.31 27.45 27.42
C ILE A 480 14.70 28.68 28.26
N THR A 481 13.81 29.19 29.11
CA THR A 481 14.20 30.19 30.12
C THR A 481 13.46 29.86 31.39
N LEU A 482 14.06 29.01 32.24
CA LEU A 482 13.89 28.95 33.70
C LEU A 482 14.70 27.75 34.28
N GLU A 483 16.01 27.75 34.03
CA GLU A 483 16.99 27.23 35.00
C GLU A 483 17.99 28.36 35.29
N SER A 484 17.48 29.42 35.89
CA SER A 484 18.24 30.34 36.73
C SER A 484 17.25 31.23 37.48
N ASN A 485 16.87 30.79 38.67
CA ASN A 485 16.76 31.62 39.88
C ASN A 485 15.91 30.90 40.91
N ILE A 486 16.62 30.27 41.83
CA ILE A 486 16.21 30.13 43.21
C ILE A 486 15.96 31.53 43.79
N ASN A 487 14.89 31.65 44.56
CA ASN A 487 14.58 32.61 45.64
C ASN A 487 13.50 33.70 45.44
N THR A 488 12.69 33.75 46.51
CA THR A 488 11.85 34.81 47.08
C THR A 488 10.37 34.96 46.66
N ASN A 489 9.53 34.51 47.61
CA ASN A 489 8.42 35.22 48.26
C ASN A 489 7.19 35.75 47.50
N ASN A 490 6.05 35.39 48.13
CA ASN A 490 4.81 36.13 48.35
C ASN A 490 3.63 35.98 47.37
N ASN A 491 2.60 35.31 47.90
CA ASN A 491 1.19 35.72 48.02
C ASN A 491 0.49 36.36 46.82
N PHE A 492 -0.59 35.74 46.38
CA PHE A 492 -2.01 36.18 46.50
C PHE A 492 -2.85 35.31 45.55
N THR A 493 -3.60 34.35 46.12
CA THR A 493 -5.08 34.30 46.18
C THR A 493 -5.77 34.08 44.84
N ASP A 494 -6.42 32.93 44.70
CA ASP A 494 -7.76 32.89 44.14
C ASP A 494 -8.64 31.97 44.99
N ASN A 495 -9.77 32.57 45.36
CA ASN A 495 -10.82 32.04 46.21
C ASN A 495 -11.75 31.09 45.44
N ASP A 496 -12.52 30.38 46.28
CA ASP A 496 -13.83 29.80 46.05
C ASP A 496 -13.86 28.39 45.44
N ASN A 497 -13.84 27.36 46.29
CA ASN A 497 -14.92 26.86 47.16
C ASN A 497 -15.82 25.86 46.41
N ASP A 498 -15.65 24.58 46.73
CA ASP A 498 -16.68 23.92 47.52
C ASP A 498 -16.11 22.72 48.29
N GLU A 499 -16.24 22.86 49.60
CA GLU A 499 -15.87 21.97 50.68
C GLU A 499 -16.82 20.77 50.76
N ASN A 500 -16.30 19.58 51.03
CA ASN A 500 -16.30 19.11 52.43
C ASN A 500 -15.55 17.79 52.59
N ASN A 501 -14.38 17.99 53.20
CA ASN A 501 -13.56 17.10 54.02
C ASN A 501 -14.32 15.99 54.76
N ASN A 502 -13.64 14.85 54.93
CA ASN A 502 -13.07 14.60 56.25
C ASN A 502 -11.79 13.75 56.17
N ASP A 503 -10.80 14.28 56.88
CA ASP A 503 -9.42 13.87 57.02
C ASP A 503 -9.21 12.39 57.38
N LEU A 504 -8.07 11.86 56.95
CA LEU A 504 -7.10 11.27 57.88
C LEU A 504 -5.74 11.09 57.21
N LYS A 505 -4.84 12.04 57.50
CA LYS A 505 -3.41 11.75 57.62
C LYS A 505 -3.24 10.67 58.69
N THR A 506 -2.68 9.53 58.34
CA THR A 506 -2.02 8.63 59.31
C THR A 506 -0.71 8.16 58.70
N THR A 507 0.41 8.83 59.01
CA THR A 507 1.39 8.36 60.02
C THR A 507 1.58 6.85 60.01
N ARG A 508 2.77 6.45 59.56
CA ARG A 508 3.45 5.21 59.97
C ARG A 508 3.28 5.04 61.48
N ARG A 509 2.52 4.04 61.92
CA ARG A 509 2.72 3.39 63.22
C ARG A 509 2.36 1.92 63.13
N SER A 510 3.35 1.13 63.48
CA SER A 510 3.35 -0.26 63.90
C SER A 510 2.12 -0.65 64.74
N SER A 511 1.50 -1.75 64.37
CA SER A 511 0.79 -2.63 65.31
C SER A 511 1.34 -4.04 65.15
N ILE A 512 1.95 -4.53 66.24
CA ILE A 512 2.43 -5.90 66.43
C ILE A 512 1.26 -6.68 67.04
N SER A 513 0.86 -7.77 66.36
CA SER A 513 0.42 -9.08 66.90
C SER A 513 -0.30 -9.82 65.76
N SER A 514 -0.07 -11.09 65.44
CA SER A 514 0.69 -12.16 66.08
C SER A 514 0.95 -13.25 65.03
N GLY A 515 2.22 -13.68 64.90
CA GLY A 515 2.60 -15.02 64.45
C GLY A 515 2.58 -15.32 62.94
N GLY A 516 3.70 -15.06 62.25
CA GLY A 516 3.97 -15.64 60.93
C GLY A 516 5.11 -14.95 60.17
N ASN A 517 6.36 -15.24 60.53
CA ASN A 517 7.61 -14.91 59.82
C ASN A 517 7.67 -13.61 58.99
N ASN A 518 8.13 -12.53 59.63
CA ASN A 518 8.63 -11.32 58.96
C ASN A 518 9.88 -11.67 58.12
N GLY A 519 9.67 -12.03 56.85
CA GLY A 519 10.71 -11.93 55.83
C GLY A 519 10.86 -10.46 55.45
N ILE A 520 12.03 -9.87 55.68
CA ILE A 520 12.36 -8.54 55.17
C ILE A 520 12.31 -8.61 53.64
N SER A 521 11.47 -7.78 52.99
CA SER A 521 11.44 -7.60 51.54
C SER A 521 12.86 -7.39 51.03
N LYS A 522 13.35 -8.32 50.22
CA LYS A 522 14.73 -8.31 49.69
C LYS A 522 14.76 -7.66 48.31
N ILE A 523 15.82 -6.90 48.05
CA ILE A 523 16.17 -6.45 46.70
C ILE A 523 17.06 -7.52 46.06
N ILE A 524 16.64 -8.03 44.91
CA ILE A 524 17.33 -9.05 44.13
C ILE A 524 17.84 -8.40 42.84
N CYS A 525 19.16 -8.38 42.63
CA CYS A 525 19.76 -7.71 41.48
C CYS A 525 20.12 -8.70 40.37
N VAL A 526 19.68 -8.43 39.16
CA VAL A 526 19.90 -9.24 37.95
C VAL A 526 20.72 -8.48 36.92
N GLY A 527 21.73 -9.13 36.35
CA GLY A 527 22.53 -8.60 35.25
C GLY A 527 23.99 -9.02 35.33
N LYS A 528 24.79 -8.55 34.37
CA LYS A 528 26.22 -8.85 34.33
C LYS A 528 26.88 -8.44 35.64
N GLU A 529 27.60 -9.37 36.27
CA GLU A 529 28.28 -9.16 37.56
C GLU A 529 27.35 -8.82 38.74
N LYS A 530 26.05 -9.17 38.67
CA LYS A 530 25.09 -9.08 39.78
C LYS A 530 24.84 -10.43 40.45
N GLU A 531 24.01 -10.44 41.51
CA GLU A 531 23.66 -11.64 42.31
C GLU A 531 23.15 -12.78 41.42
N TYR A 532 22.32 -12.47 40.43
CA TYR A 532 21.83 -13.42 39.44
C TYR A 532 22.18 -12.94 38.02
N GLN A 533 22.52 -13.89 37.14
CA GLN A 533 22.82 -13.58 35.74
C GLN A 533 21.57 -13.60 34.86
N THR A 534 20.53 -14.35 35.26
CA THR A 534 19.26 -14.47 34.54
C THR A 534 18.09 -14.04 35.42
N ILE A 535 17.02 -13.55 34.79
CA ILE A 535 15.80 -13.13 35.48
C ILE A 535 15.04 -14.36 35.99
N GLY A 536 15.07 -15.47 35.24
CA GLY A 536 14.46 -16.74 35.63
C GLY A 536 15.01 -17.29 36.95
N GLU A 537 16.34 -17.26 37.16
CA GLU A 537 16.95 -17.66 38.43
C GLU A 537 16.48 -16.78 39.60
N ALA A 538 16.42 -15.47 39.40
CA ALA A 538 15.94 -14.53 40.40
C ALA A 538 14.46 -14.78 40.74
N LEU A 539 13.61 -15.04 39.74
CA LEU A 539 12.18 -15.37 39.94
C LEU A 539 11.99 -16.65 40.78
N VAL A 540 12.82 -17.67 40.57
CA VAL A 540 12.77 -18.93 41.36
C VAL A 540 13.12 -18.69 42.84
N LYS A 541 13.93 -17.66 43.14
CA LYS A 541 14.36 -17.34 44.50
C LYS A 541 13.51 -16.29 45.20
N ALA A 542 12.81 -15.45 44.43
CA ALA A 542 12.01 -14.36 44.94
C ALA A 542 10.81 -14.86 45.76
N ARG A 543 10.51 -14.14 46.84
CA ARG A 543 9.34 -14.36 47.71
C ARG A 543 8.36 -13.21 47.57
N SER A 544 7.14 -13.42 48.03
CA SER A 544 6.12 -12.37 47.99
C SER A 544 6.60 -11.11 48.72
N GLY A 545 6.46 -9.96 48.07
CA GLY A 545 6.93 -8.66 48.55
C GLY A 545 8.35 -8.29 48.11
N ASP A 546 9.12 -9.21 47.50
CA ASP A 546 10.47 -8.90 47.03
C ASP A 546 10.48 -8.00 45.78
N ARG A 547 11.60 -7.31 45.59
CA ARG A 547 11.85 -6.44 44.43
C ARG A 547 13.00 -7.00 43.59
N ILE A 548 12.76 -7.22 42.31
CA ILE A 548 13.77 -7.66 41.33
C ILE A 548 14.19 -6.46 40.49
N GLU A 549 15.47 -6.10 40.62
CA GLU A 549 16.10 -5.01 39.88
C GLU A 549 16.91 -5.56 38.71
N ILE A 550 16.46 -5.28 37.49
CA ILE A 550 17.10 -5.75 36.26
C ILE A 550 17.98 -4.63 35.73
N TYR A 551 19.28 -4.91 35.56
CA TYR A 551 20.25 -3.97 35.01
C TYR A 551 20.36 -4.10 33.48
N PRO A 552 20.87 -3.07 32.78
CA PRO A 552 21.08 -3.09 31.33
C PRO A 552 21.69 -4.39 30.78
N GLY A 553 21.08 -4.93 29.73
CA GLY A 553 21.47 -6.21 29.14
C GLY A 553 20.42 -6.73 28.13
N ILE A 554 20.84 -7.74 27.36
CA ILE A 554 19.95 -8.54 26.52
C ILE A 554 19.75 -9.88 27.22
N TYR A 555 18.50 -10.22 27.49
CA TYR A 555 18.08 -11.41 28.20
C TYR A 555 17.28 -12.29 27.24
N ASN A 556 17.81 -13.48 26.92
CA ASN A 556 17.13 -14.44 26.06
C ASN A 556 16.48 -15.54 26.90
N GLU A 557 15.30 -15.26 27.45
CA GLU A 557 14.62 -16.16 28.37
C GLU A 557 13.10 -15.95 28.40
N GLN A 558 12.41 -16.97 28.90
CA GLN A 558 10.98 -16.93 29.17
C GLN A 558 10.73 -16.69 30.66
N LEU A 559 9.86 -15.73 30.97
CA LEU A 559 9.47 -15.36 32.33
C LEU A 559 8.08 -15.89 32.65
N VAL A 560 7.98 -16.66 33.73
CA VAL A 560 6.70 -17.12 34.28
C VAL A 560 6.58 -16.63 35.71
N ILE A 561 5.68 -15.68 35.94
CA ILE A 561 5.48 -15.08 37.27
C ILE A 561 4.27 -15.74 37.92
N THR A 562 4.52 -16.52 38.96
CA THR A 562 3.49 -17.19 39.79
C THR A 562 3.51 -16.71 41.24
N THR A 563 4.57 -16.00 41.66
CA THR A 563 4.71 -15.43 43.00
C THR A 563 3.94 -14.12 43.12
N ASP A 564 3.13 -13.99 44.17
CA ASP A 564 2.33 -12.80 44.45
C ASP A 564 3.15 -11.61 44.96
N ASP A 565 2.70 -10.39 44.69
CA ASP A 565 3.27 -9.12 45.17
C ASP A 565 4.76 -8.93 44.86
N LEU A 566 5.23 -9.40 43.69
CA LEU A 566 6.57 -9.07 43.19
C LEU A 566 6.60 -7.72 42.48
N GLU A 567 7.63 -6.91 42.76
CA GLU A 567 7.98 -5.71 41.99
C GLU A 567 9.19 -6.03 41.08
N ILE A 568 9.04 -5.93 39.76
CA ILE A 568 10.13 -6.10 38.80
C ILE A 568 10.38 -4.78 38.09
N VAL A 569 11.60 -4.27 38.19
CA VAL A 569 11.93 -2.94 37.66
C VAL A 569 13.23 -2.98 36.87
N GLY A 570 13.19 -2.40 35.68
CA GLY A 570 14.41 -2.08 34.95
C GLY A 570 15.08 -0.84 35.54
N ILE A 571 16.32 -1.00 36.00
CA ILE A 571 17.14 0.09 36.56
C ILE A 571 17.80 0.84 35.40
N GLN A 572 17.08 1.80 34.84
CA GLN A 572 17.55 2.66 33.75
C GLN A 572 17.13 4.11 33.89
N ASN A 573 18.01 4.98 33.38
CA ASN A 573 17.71 6.38 33.07
C ASN A 573 17.31 6.60 31.59
N GLU A 574 17.40 5.59 30.72
CA GLU A 574 17.09 5.69 29.27
C GLU A 574 16.26 4.49 28.77
N LYS A 575 15.35 4.69 27.81
CA LYS A 575 14.21 3.79 27.49
C LYS A 575 14.50 2.40 26.89
N HIS A 576 15.74 2.04 26.56
CA HIS A 576 16.01 0.87 25.68
C HIS A 576 17.20 -0.03 26.06
N GLY A 577 17.75 0.04 27.27
CA GLY A 577 18.93 -0.76 27.62
C GLY A 577 18.63 -2.17 28.15
N ILE A 578 17.36 -2.52 28.45
CA ILE A 578 16.94 -3.85 28.94
C ILE A 578 16.01 -4.43 27.91
N LEU A 579 16.52 -5.41 27.16
CA LEU A 579 15.79 -6.13 26.14
C LEU A 579 15.60 -7.57 26.60
N ILE A 580 14.36 -8.01 26.71
CA ILE A 580 14.01 -9.41 26.93
C ILE A 580 13.41 -9.94 25.63
N GLU A 581 14.07 -10.93 25.03
CA GLU A 581 13.66 -11.52 23.78
C GLU A 581 13.61 -13.04 23.87
N HIS A 582 12.67 -13.66 23.16
CA HIS A 582 12.59 -15.11 23.11
C HIS A 582 11.76 -15.56 21.91
N ALA A 583 12.00 -16.79 21.44
CA ALA A 583 11.31 -17.35 20.27
C ALA A 583 10.25 -18.41 20.61
N ALA A 584 10.37 -19.09 21.76
CA ALA A 584 9.48 -20.18 22.16
C ALA A 584 8.57 -19.77 23.32
N GLY A 585 7.26 -20.00 23.23
CA GLY A 585 6.33 -19.57 24.30
C GLY A 585 6.19 -18.05 24.42
N SER A 586 5.37 -17.59 25.37
CA SER A 586 5.23 -16.16 25.65
C SER A 586 6.37 -15.66 26.52
N ILE A 587 7.03 -14.56 26.12
CA ILE A 587 8.19 -14.01 26.87
C ILE A 587 7.83 -13.74 28.32
N LEU A 588 6.66 -13.16 28.56
CA LEU A 588 6.13 -13.00 29.91
C LEU A 588 4.78 -13.70 30.02
N SER A 589 4.65 -14.60 30.98
CA SER A 589 3.38 -15.22 31.39
C SER A 589 3.11 -14.88 32.85
N PHE A 590 2.09 -14.06 33.11
CA PHE A 590 1.70 -13.64 34.46
C PHE A 590 0.51 -14.46 34.97
N GLN A 591 0.74 -15.15 36.10
CA GLN A 591 -0.17 -16.10 36.75
C GLN A 591 -0.16 -15.92 38.29
N ALA A 592 -0.21 -14.67 38.76
CA ALA A 592 -0.28 -14.31 40.18
C ALA A 592 -1.53 -13.45 40.47
N GLN A 593 -1.83 -13.16 41.74
CA GLN A 593 -2.91 -12.28 42.16
C GLN A 593 -2.58 -10.81 41.91
N LYS A 594 -1.34 -10.40 42.21
CA LYS A 594 -0.85 -9.03 42.06
C LYS A 594 0.66 -9.02 41.80
N GLY A 595 1.13 -8.02 41.05
CA GLY A 595 2.55 -7.78 40.81
C GLY A 595 2.74 -6.54 39.94
N SER A 596 3.96 -6.05 39.83
CA SER A 596 4.27 -4.90 38.98
C SER A 596 5.52 -5.11 38.13
N ILE A 597 5.50 -4.57 36.92
CA ILE A 597 6.62 -4.57 35.98
C ILE A 597 6.79 -3.18 35.40
N SER A 598 8.01 -2.67 35.34
CA SER A 598 8.26 -1.37 34.69
C SER A 598 9.64 -1.24 34.06
N ASN A 599 9.74 -0.37 33.06
CA ASN A 599 10.99 0.02 32.38
C ASN A 599 11.71 -1.14 31.68
N ILE A 600 10.96 -1.96 30.94
CA ILE A 600 11.48 -3.13 30.23
C ILE A 600 11.00 -3.13 28.78
N THR A 601 11.89 -3.49 27.85
CA THR A 601 11.54 -3.79 26.46
C THR A 601 11.39 -5.29 26.26
N PHE A 602 10.24 -5.73 25.73
CA PHE A 602 9.94 -7.10 25.37
C PHE A 602 9.87 -7.23 23.84
N ARG A 603 10.64 -8.16 23.26
CA ARG A 603 10.63 -8.42 21.81
C ARG A 603 10.47 -9.90 21.51
N TYR A 604 9.29 -10.29 21.06
CA TYR A 604 9.02 -11.67 20.68
C TYR A 604 9.55 -11.99 19.28
N LEU A 605 10.38 -13.04 19.20
CA LEU A 605 11.02 -13.51 17.97
C LEU A 605 10.29 -14.68 17.30
N GLY A 606 9.29 -15.26 17.99
CA GLY A 606 8.47 -16.35 17.46
C GLY A 606 7.20 -15.88 16.75
N GLN A 607 6.36 -16.83 16.33
CA GLN A 607 5.16 -16.56 15.53
C GLN A 607 3.84 -17.02 16.17
N LYS A 608 3.88 -17.82 17.25
CA LYS A 608 2.69 -18.52 17.76
C LYS A 608 2.10 -17.92 19.04
N PHE A 609 2.93 -17.44 19.94
CA PHE A 609 2.52 -17.05 21.29
C PHE A 609 2.41 -15.53 21.44
N PHE A 610 1.91 -15.05 22.58
CA PHE A 610 1.88 -13.62 22.88
C PHE A 610 3.28 -13.12 23.30
N THR A 611 3.63 -11.86 23.04
CA THR A 611 4.86 -11.29 23.65
C THR A 611 4.70 -11.27 25.16
N VAL A 612 3.60 -10.72 25.66
CA VAL A 612 3.19 -10.72 27.07
C VAL A 612 1.80 -11.32 27.19
N GLU A 613 1.61 -12.30 28.06
CA GLU A 613 0.33 -12.92 28.39
C GLU A 613 0.00 -12.73 29.88
N ILE A 614 -1.19 -12.17 30.16
CA ILE A 614 -1.70 -11.92 31.51
C ILE A 614 -2.94 -12.78 31.73
N ILE A 615 -2.74 -13.90 32.41
CA ILE A 615 -3.72 -14.98 32.53
C ILE A 615 -4.60 -14.80 33.77
N SER A 616 -4.06 -14.26 34.87
CA SER A 616 -4.83 -14.04 36.11
C SER A 616 -4.37 -12.78 36.86
N GLY A 617 -5.18 -12.34 37.83
CA GLY A 617 -4.84 -11.25 38.75
C GLY A 617 -4.71 -9.86 38.13
N THR A 618 -4.06 -8.97 38.88
CA THR A 618 -3.86 -7.56 38.54
C THR A 618 -2.37 -7.26 38.47
N MET A 619 -1.84 -7.31 37.24
CA MET A 619 -0.49 -6.82 36.97
C MET A 619 -0.51 -5.31 36.68
N GLU A 620 0.35 -4.55 37.34
CA GLU A 620 0.61 -3.16 36.99
C GLU A 620 1.84 -3.08 36.08
N MET A 621 1.67 -2.64 34.84
CA MET A 621 2.74 -2.53 33.87
C MET A 621 2.90 -1.07 33.45
N ASN A 622 4.09 -0.50 33.66
CA ASN A 622 4.34 0.92 33.40
C ASN A 622 5.59 1.13 32.55
N ASN A 623 5.52 2.02 31.56
CA ASN A 623 6.67 2.45 30.75
C ASN A 623 7.45 1.24 30.14
N CYS A 624 6.70 0.29 29.58
CA CYS A 624 7.26 -0.86 28.86
C CYS A 624 7.07 -0.70 27.36
N ASP A 625 8.02 -1.23 26.59
CA ASP A 625 7.96 -1.34 25.13
C ASP A 625 7.72 -2.81 24.78
N ILE A 626 6.65 -3.11 24.05
CA ILE A 626 6.19 -4.48 23.77
C ILE A 626 6.02 -4.63 22.26
N SER A 627 6.81 -5.52 21.66
CA SER A 627 6.76 -5.80 20.23
C SER A 627 6.91 -7.30 19.91
N GLY A 628 6.51 -7.69 18.70
CA GLY A 628 6.80 -9.02 18.15
C GLY A 628 5.64 -9.66 17.40
N PHE A 629 5.98 -10.42 16.36
CA PHE A 629 5.06 -10.94 15.34
C PHE A 629 4.28 -12.22 15.74
N GLY A 630 4.06 -12.39 17.05
CA GLY A 630 3.33 -13.51 17.64
C GLY A 630 1.82 -13.46 17.43
N ALA A 631 1.04 -14.05 18.33
CA ALA A 631 -0.43 -13.96 18.30
C ALA A 631 -0.93 -12.54 18.57
N ALA A 632 -0.41 -11.89 19.61
CA ALA A 632 -0.54 -10.46 19.89
C ALA A 632 0.64 -9.99 20.76
N CYS A 633 0.94 -8.70 20.79
CA CYS A 633 1.94 -8.17 21.72
C CYS A 633 1.47 -8.35 23.17
N LEU A 634 0.22 -8.03 23.46
CA LEU A 634 -0.36 -8.18 24.80
C LEU A 634 -1.64 -9.01 24.77
N GLY A 635 -1.62 -10.20 25.38
CA GLY A 635 -2.79 -11.06 25.60
C GLY A 635 -3.34 -10.93 27.02
N ILE A 636 -4.63 -10.65 27.17
CA ILE A 636 -5.32 -10.51 28.46
C ILE A 636 -6.52 -11.46 28.47
N SER A 637 -6.56 -12.39 29.41
CA SER A 637 -7.59 -13.43 29.42
C SER A 637 -8.03 -13.90 30.82
N ARG A 638 -9.03 -14.80 30.84
CA ARG A 638 -9.52 -15.53 32.04
C ARG A 638 -9.86 -14.64 33.25
N GLY A 639 -10.41 -13.45 33.00
CA GLY A 639 -10.83 -12.55 34.07
C GLY A 639 -9.70 -11.73 34.71
N SER A 640 -8.48 -11.80 34.19
CA SER A 640 -7.39 -10.91 34.62
C SER A 640 -7.79 -9.44 34.47
N GLN A 641 -7.17 -8.57 35.27
CA GLN A 641 -7.51 -7.14 35.35
C GLN A 641 -6.25 -6.26 35.40
N PRO A 642 -5.32 -6.37 34.44
CA PRO A 642 -4.11 -5.55 34.45
C PRO A 642 -4.38 -4.06 34.29
N LYS A 643 -3.45 -3.27 34.83
CA LYS A 643 -3.35 -1.82 34.62
C LYS A 643 -2.08 -1.54 33.83
N ILE A 644 -2.24 -1.14 32.58
CA ILE A 644 -1.15 -0.86 31.65
C ILE A 644 -1.08 0.65 31.45
N LYS A 645 0.08 1.26 31.71
CA LYS A 645 0.25 2.70 31.58
C LYS A 645 1.54 3.06 30.86
N GLU A 646 1.49 4.10 30.03
CA GLU A 646 2.69 4.68 29.40
C GLU A 646 3.47 3.67 28.54
N CYS A 647 2.82 2.60 28.11
CA CYS A 647 3.45 1.55 27.30
C CYS A 647 3.36 1.84 25.80
N LEU A 648 4.40 1.39 25.09
CA LEU A 648 4.43 1.31 23.62
C LEU A 648 4.12 -0.13 23.22
N ILE A 649 3.16 -0.33 22.32
CA ILE A 649 2.70 -1.66 21.90
C ILE A 649 2.60 -1.67 20.38
N HIS A 650 3.54 -2.34 19.72
CA HIS A 650 3.73 -2.13 18.28
C HIS A 650 4.44 -3.28 17.57
N HIS A 651 4.39 -3.28 16.23
CA HIS A 651 4.92 -4.36 15.38
C HIS A 651 4.44 -5.76 15.79
N GLY A 652 3.22 -5.82 16.31
CA GLY A 652 2.51 -7.06 16.63
C GLY A 652 1.67 -7.54 15.47
N LYS A 653 1.26 -8.81 15.53
CA LYS A 653 0.15 -9.27 14.70
C LYS A 653 -1.14 -8.53 15.08
N VAL A 654 -1.51 -8.60 16.36
CA VAL A 654 -2.48 -7.72 17.02
C VAL A 654 -1.72 -6.97 18.12
N GLY A 655 -1.99 -5.69 18.34
CA GLY A 655 -1.33 -4.97 19.44
C GLY A 655 -1.78 -5.53 20.80
N ILE A 656 -3.07 -5.41 21.10
CA ILE A 656 -3.66 -5.89 22.35
C ILE A 656 -4.85 -6.79 22.04
N ALA A 657 -4.84 -8.01 22.59
CA ALA A 657 -5.95 -8.96 22.52
C ALA A 657 -6.53 -9.17 23.92
N ILE A 658 -7.79 -8.75 24.12
CA ILE A 658 -8.54 -9.01 25.36
C ILE A 658 -9.67 -9.99 25.04
N PHE A 659 -9.57 -11.20 25.59
CA PHE A 659 -10.43 -12.31 25.22
C PHE A 659 -10.80 -13.18 26.43
N ASN A 660 -11.74 -14.10 26.28
CA ASN A 660 -12.15 -15.05 27.33
C ASN A 660 -12.44 -14.37 28.69
N LYS A 661 -13.31 -13.35 28.69
CA LYS A 661 -13.71 -12.55 29.86
C LYS A 661 -12.57 -11.75 30.51
N GLY A 662 -11.46 -11.51 29.82
CA GLY A 662 -10.40 -10.62 30.29
C GLY A 662 -10.91 -9.19 30.53
N ASN A 663 -10.28 -8.48 31.46
CA ASN A 663 -10.54 -7.07 31.72
C ASN A 663 -9.24 -6.28 31.66
N GLY A 664 -9.22 -5.07 31.12
CA GLY A 664 -7.98 -4.27 31.09
C GLY A 664 -8.22 -2.80 31.35
N PHE A 665 -7.29 -2.15 32.04
CA PHE A 665 -7.21 -0.70 32.18
C PHE A 665 -5.97 -0.17 31.47
N PHE A 666 -6.15 0.78 30.54
CA PHE A 666 -5.09 1.37 29.72
C PHE A 666 -5.08 2.88 29.87
N HIS A 667 -3.90 3.47 30.07
CA HIS A 667 -3.75 4.91 30.25
C HIS A 667 -2.45 5.44 29.63
N HIS A 668 -2.54 6.45 28.76
CA HIS A 668 -1.37 7.01 28.04
C HIS A 668 -0.56 5.95 27.27
N CYS A 669 -1.21 4.93 26.72
CA CYS A 669 -0.56 3.93 25.88
C CYS A 669 -0.55 4.37 24.41
N ASN A 670 0.49 4.00 23.67
CA ASN A 670 0.54 4.13 22.21
C ASN A 670 0.53 2.73 21.59
N VAL A 671 -0.47 2.48 20.74
CA VAL A 671 -0.68 1.18 20.09
C VAL A 671 -0.68 1.37 18.57
N PHE A 672 0.40 0.93 17.92
CA PHE A 672 0.65 1.32 16.54
C PHE A 672 1.40 0.30 15.69
N GLU A 673 1.29 0.43 14.36
CA GLU A 673 2.03 -0.42 13.41
C GLU A 673 1.87 -1.92 13.64
N ASN A 674 0.66 -2.35 13.99
CA ASN A 674 0.31 -3.75 14.09
C ASN A 674 -0.29 -4.25 12.77
N LYS A 675 -0.04 -5.52 12.41
CA LYS A 675 -0.50 -6.16 11.16
C LYS A 675 -2.01 -6.34 11.06
N TYR A 676 -2.73 -6.28 12.18
CA TYR A 676 -4.18 -6.27 12.22
C TYR A 676 -4.66 -5.11 13.09
N GLN A 677 -5.45 -5.39 14.13
CA GLN A 677 -6.03 -4.33 14.96
C GLN A 677 -5.01 -3.84 16.00
N GLY A 678 -5.09 -2.55 16.34
CA GLY A 678 -4.39 -2.02 17.50
C GLY A 678 -4.86 -2.71 18.77
N ILE A 679 -6.17 -2.74 19.02
CA ILE A 679 -6.79 -3.50 20.11
C ILE A 679 -8.04 -4.25 19.65
N CYS A 680 -8.17 -5.50 20.08
CA CYS A 680 -9.35 -6.34 19.88
C CYS A 680 -9.93 -6.75 21.25
N ILE A 681 -11.18 -6.36 21.52
CA ILE A 681 -11.93 -6.75 22.72
C ILE A 681 -13.03 -7.73 22.32
N THR A 682 -12.91 -8.99 22.77
CA THR A 682 -13.75 -10.11 22.31
C THR A 682 -14.07 -11.10 23.43
N GLY A 683 -15.00 -12.03 23.22
CA GLY A 683 -15.29 -13.11 24.17
C GLY A 683 -15.84 -12.64 25.52
N ASN A 684 -16.83 -11.75 25.53
CA ASN A 684 -17.44 -11.17 26.73
C ASN A 684 -16.46 -10.39 27.63
N SER A 685 -15.43 -9.81 27.02
CA SER A 685 -14.37 -9.08 27.74
C SER A 685 -14.73 -7.61 27.97
N LYS A 686 -13.96 -6.93 28.83
CA LYS A 686 -14.14 -5.50 29.11
C LYS A 686 -12.82 -4.73 29.03
N ALA A 687 -12.86 -3.49 28.57
CA ALA A 687 -11.70 -2.60 28.66
C ALA A 687 -12.10 -1.19 29.11
N THR A 688 -11.21 -0.54 29.86
CA THR A 688 -11.24 0.90 30.10
C THR A 688 -9.98 1.50 29.51
N ILE A 689 -10.12 2.36 28.52
CA ILE A 689 -9.01 2.96 27.77
C ILE A 689 -9.13 4.48 27.91
N LYS A 690 -8.08 5.11 28.43
CA LYS A 690 -8.06 6.56 28.67
C LYS A 690 -6.83 7.20 28.06
N ASN A 691 -7.00 8.34 27.39
CA ASN A 691 -5.90 9.20 26.92
C ASN A 691 -4.82 8.43 26.13
N SER A 692 -5.23 7.45 25.33
CA SER A 692 -4.34 6.54 24.61
C SER A 692 -4.51 6.69 23.10
N LYS A 693 -3.47 6.35 22.34
CA LYS A 693 -3.42 6.53 20.89
C LYS A 693 -3.41 5.20 20.15
N PHE A 694 -4.19 5.10 19.07
CA PHE A 694 -4.29 3.92 18.21
C PHE A 694 -4.12 4.32 16.76
N TYR A 695 -2.94 4.05 16.19
CA TYR A 695 -2.61 4.59 14.86
C TYR A 695 -1.73 3.70 14.01
N LEU A 696 -1.77 3.89 12.68
CA LEU A 696 -0.96 3.15 11.71
C LEU A 696 -1.12 1.62 11.80
N ASN A 697 -2.26 1.11 12.29
CA ASN A 697 -2.55 -0.32 12.29
C ASN A 697 -3.14 -0.74 10.93
N GLU A 698 -2.79 -1.93 10.44
CA GLU A 698 -3.18 -2.39 9.10
C GLU A 698 -4.66 -2.79 8.99
N ASP A 699 -5.36 -3.04 10.12
CA ASP A 699 -6.82 -3.14 10.16
C ASP A 699 -7.43 -1.91 10.87
N TYR A 700 -8.04 -2.14 12.04
CA TYR A 700 -8.78 -1.17 12.82
C TYR A 700 -7.91 -0.61 13.95
N GLY A 701 -8.13 0.64 14.35
CA GLY A 701 -7.54 1.14 15.59
C GLY A 701 -8.07 0.37 16.79
N ILE A 702 -9.40 0.31 16.91
CA ILE A 702 -10.11 -0.40 17.99
C ILE A 702 -11.22 -1.27 17.41
N GLN A 703 -11.23 -2.57 17.76
CA GLN A 703 -12.34 -3.48 17.47
C GLN A 703 -13.00 -3.99 18.77
N VAL A 704 -14.33 -3.95 18.83
CA VAL A 704 -15.13 -4.50 19.93
C VAL A 704 -16.18 -5.46 19.38
N LYS A 705 -16.11 -6.74 19.75
CA LYS A 705 -17.02 -7.79 19.25
C LYS A 705 -17.42 -8.80 20.33
N GLU A 706 -18.31 -9.71 19.98
CA GLU A 706 -18.78 -10.84 20.82
C GLU A 706 -19.27 -10.44 22.22
N ASN A 707 -20.30 -9.58 22.28
CA ASN A 707 -20.93 -9.11 23.52
C ASN A 707 -19.96 -8.41 24.49
N SER A 708 -18.85 -7.87 23.99
CA SER A 708 -17.85 -7.20 24.81
C SER A 708 -18.24 -5.76 25.13
N LYS A 709 -17.64 -5.21 26.17
CA LYS A 709 -17.90 -3.85 26.65
C LYS A 709 -16.61 -3.04 26.70
N GLY A 710 -16.72 -1.73 26.58
CA GLY A 710 -15.56 -0.85 26.62
C GLY A 710 -15.95 0.55 27.10
N THR A 711 -15.08 1.20 27.85
CA THR A 711 -15.14 2.65 28.07
C THR A 711 -13.88 3.28 27.50
N ILE A 712 -14.02 4.00 26.40
CA ILE A 712 -12.93 4.65 25.68
C ILE A 712 -13.10 6.16 25.84
N ARG A 713 -12.13 6.83 26.46
CA ARG A 713 -12.23 8.26 26.77
C ARG A 713 -10.95 9.02 26.46
N GLY A 714 -11.06 10.18 25.79
CA GLY A 714 -9.90 11.05 25.54
C GLY A 714 -8.89 10.44 24.57
N CYS A 715 -9.29 9.45 23.77
CA CYS A 715 -8.38 8.72 22.88
C CYS A 715 -8.26 9.38 21.50
N GLU A 716 -7.10 9.21 20.87
CA GLU A 716 -6.85 9.57 19.47
C GLU A 716 -6.73 8.30 18.62
N ILE A 717 -7.54 8.19 17.56
CA ILE A 717 -7.61 6.99 16.72
C ILE A 717 -7.51 7.41 15.25
N PHE A 718 -6.35 7.17 14.63
CA PHE A 718 -6.03 7.81 13.35
C PHE A 718 -5.06 7.02 12.46
N TYR A 719 -5.03 7.31 11.16
CA TYR A 719 -4.17 6.63 10.16
C TYR A 719 -4.25 5.10 10.14
N ASN A 720 -5.35 4.49 10.60
CA ASN A 720 -5.53 3.04 10.47
C ASN A 720 -6.01 2.72 9.03
N LYS A 721 -5.59 1.57 8.49
CA LYS A 721 -5.80 1.19 7.08
C LYS A 721 -7.22 0.70 6.78
N LEU A 722 -8.01 0.35 7.81
CA LEU A 722 -9.46 0.18 7.72
C LEU A 722 -10.18 1.26 8.54
N ASN A 723 -11.25 0.90 9.25
CA ASN A 723 -12.03 1.83 10.07
C ASN A 723 -11.24 2.25 11.31
N GLY A 724 -11.44 3.48 11.80
CA GLY A 724 -10.86 3.88 13.09
C GLY A 724 -11.37 2.98 14.22
N VAL A 725 -12.70 2.82 14.27
CA VAL A 725 -13.38 1.97 15.25
C VAL A 725 -14.37 1.02 14.55
N GLU A 726 -14.31 -0.25 14.93
CA GLU A 726 -15.22 -1.31 14.50
C GLU A 726 -15.98 -1.89 15.70
N ILE A 727 -17.32 -1.89 15.65
CA ILE A 727 -18.19 -2.41 16.72
C ILE A 727 -19.18 -3.42 16.14
N GLU A 728 -19.12 -4.64 16.65
CA GLU A 728 -19.87 -5.78 16.11
C GLU A 728 -20.56 -6.62 17.20
N SER A 729 -21.46 -7.51 16.78
CA SER A 729 -21.92 -8.67 17.56
C SER A 729 -22.46 -8.32 18.95
N LYS A 730 -23.47 -7.44 19.01
CA LYS A 730 -24.16 -7.01 20.25
C LYS A 730 -23.26 -6.37 21.31
N SER A 731 -22.09 -5.89 20.93
CA SER A 731 -21.17 -5.19 21.84
C SER A 731 -21.71 -3.83 22.27
N LEU A 732 -21.35 -3.41 23.49
CA LEU A 732 -21.86 -2.20 24.14
C LEU A 732 -20.74 -1.25 24.61
N PRO A 733 -19.84 -0.79 23.73
CA PRO A 733 -18.84 0.19 24.12
C PRO A 733 -19.44 1.60 24.29
N LYS A 734 -18.76 2.40 25.11
CA LYS A 734 -18.95 3.84 25.28
C LYS A 734 -17.70 4.58 24.79
N PHE A 735 -17.87 5.53 23.87
CA PHE A 735 -16.83 6.46 23.40
C PHE A 735 -17.15 7.88 23.85
N GLU A 736 -16.22 8.52 24.54
CA GLU A 736 -16.40 9.85 25.10
C GLU A 736 -15.17 10.76 24.88
N ASN A 737 -15.37 11.98 24.38
CA ASN A 737 -14.27 12.95 24.20
C ASN A 737 -13.10 12.41 23.35
N CYS A 738 -13.38 11.56 22.36
CA CYS A 738 -12.34 10.95 21.50
C CYS A 738 -12.22 11.70 20.17
N ASN A 739 -11.01 11.72 19.61
CA ASN A 739 -10.72 12.21 18.27
C ASN A 739 -10.48 11.02 17.33
N ILE A 740 -11.30 10.87 16.30
CA ILE A 740 -11.25 9.74 15.35
C ILE A 740 -11.12 10.29 13.94
N PHE A 741 -9.91 10.26 13.40
CA PHE A 741 -9.62 11.04 12.20
C PHE A 741 -8.62 10.39 11.24
N GLU A 742 -8.66 10.78 9.97
CA GLU A 742 -7.68 10.38 8.95
C GLU A 742 -7.47 8.85 8.82
N ASN A 743 -8.50 8.05 9.11
CA ASN A 743 -8.50 6.61 8.85
C ASN A 743 -8.88 6.34 7.38
N GLN A 744 -8.35 5.26 6.80
CA GLN A 744 -8.59 4.89 5.39
C GLN A 744 -9.99 4.28 5.16
N GLY A 745 -10.68 3.88 6.23
CA GLY A 745 -12.08 3.46 6.23
C GLY A 745 -13.02 4.54 6.79
N HIS A 746 -14.06 4.07 7.47
CA HIS A 746 -14.99 4.91 8.24
C HIS A 746 -14.33 5.38 9.54
N GLY A 747 -14.81 6.49 10.11
CA GLY A 747 -14.41 6.87 11.47
C GLY A 747 -14.86 5.80 12.47
N ILE A 748 -16.18 5.58 12.53
CA ILE A 748 -16.81 4.53 13.33
C ILE A 748 -17.74 3.71 12.45
N PHE A 749 -17.57 2.39 12.46
CA PHE A 749 -18.47 1.46 11.79
C PHE A 749 -19.15 0.54 12.83
N LEU A 750 -20.47 0.43 12.71
CA LEU A 750 -21.32 -0.34 13.62
C LEU A 750 -22.11 -1.38 12.83
N SER A 751 -22.03 -2.65 13.23
CA SER A 751 -22.75 -3.75 12.62
C SER A 751 -23.43 -4.64 13.66
N GLU A 752 -24.75 -4.79 13.56
CA GLU A 752 -25.55 -5.68 14.43
C GLU A 752 -25.40 -5.38 15.94
N VAL A 753 -25.41 -4.10 16.29
CA VAL A 753 -25.23 -3.64 17.68
C VAL A 753 -26.40 -2.78 18.14
N LEU A 754 -26.75 -2.94 19.42
CA LEU A 754 -27.87 -2.26 20.05
C LEU A 754 -27.36 -1.36 21.18
N ARG A 755 -27.57 -0.05 21.09
CA ARG A 755 -27.26 0.94 22.13
C ARG A 755 -25.78 1.15 22.53
N PRO A 756 -24.78 1.07 21.63
CA PRO A 756 -23.47 1.67 21.91
C PRO A 756 -23.62 3.19 22.10
N LYS A 757 -22.82 3.78 23.00
CA LYS A 757 -22.91 5.21 23.34
C LYS A 757 -21.74 5.98 22.75
N LEU A 758 -22.02 7.00 21.95
CA LEU A 758 -21.03 7.87 21.31
C LEU A 758 -21.33 9.32 21.74
N SER A 759 -20.52 9.91 22.62
CA SER A 759 -20.76 11.26 23.13
C SER A 759 -19.55 12.19 23.07
N ASN A 760 -19.74 13.44 22.67
CA ASN A 760 -18.70 14.48 22.68
C ASN A 760 -17.43 14.12 21.87
N ASN A 761 -17.56 13.30 20.82
CA ASN A 761 -16.42 12.89 19.98
C ASN A 761 -16.28 13.81 18.77
N ARG A 762 -15.06 13.93 18.25
CA ARG A 762 -14.75 14.61 16.99
C ARG A 762 -14.35 13.57 15.96
N ILE A 763 -15.10 13.46 14.85
CA ILE A 763 -14.94 12.42 13.84
C ILE A 763 -14.75 13.08 12.47
N TYR A 764 -13.52 13.11 11.96
CA TYR A 764 -13.21 13.97 10.82
C TYR A 764 -12.10 13.46 9.89
N LEU A 765 -12.09 13.95 8.64
CA LEU A 765 -11.07 13.63 7.63
C LEU A 765 -10.88 12.12 7.36
N ASN A 766 -11.85 11.27 7.71
CA ASN A 766 -11.80 9.85 7.35
C ASN A 766 -12.12 9.68 5.86
N LYS A 767 -11.49 8.68 5.21
CA LYS A 767 -11.61 8.44 3.76
C LYS A 767 -13.00 7.97 3.33
N LYS A 768 -13.76 7.37 4.25
CA LYS A 768 -15.17 7.05 4.05
C LYS A 768 -16.06 7.92 4.94
N SER A 769 -17.27 7.43 5.23
CA SER A 769 -18.22 8.15 6.07
C SER A 769 -17.76 8.25 7.53
N GLY A 770 -18.16 9.32 8.24
CA GLY A 770 -17.79 9.54 9.63
C GLY A 770 -18.31 8.44 10.57
N ILE A 771 -19.64 8.27 10.60
CA ILE A 771 -20.31 7.18 11.31
C ILE A 771 -21.15 6.36 10.33
N THR A 772 -20.98 5.04 10.32
CA THR A 772 -21.78 4.11 9.51
C THR A 772 -22.47 3.07 10.38
N CYS A 773 -23.78 2.92 10.19
CA CYS A 773 -24.61 1.95 10.89
C CYS A 773 -25.21 0.94 9.92
N LYS A 774 -25.04 -0.35 10.23
CA LYS A 774 -25.63 -1.48 9.51
C LYS A 774 -26.39 -2.34 10.50
N SER A 775 -27.72 -2.46 10.35
CA SER A 775 -28.58 -3.19 11.28
C SER A 775 -28.31 -2.82 12.75
N SER A 776 -28.08 -1.53 13.02
CA SER A 776 -27.56 -1.05 14.32
C SER A 776 -28.42 0.08 14.89
N CYS A 777 -28.35 0.28 16.21
CA CYS A 777 -29.13 1.29 16.94
C CYS A 777 -28.25 2.03 17.97
N PRO A 778 -27.34 2.94 17.55
CA PRO A 778 -26.48 3.68 18.47
C PRO A 778 -27.22 4.82 19.19
N GLN A 779 -26.66 5.26 20.31
CA GLN A 779 -27.03 6.50 21.00
C GLN A 779 -25.89 7.51 20.85
N THR A 780 -26.11 8.55 20.05
CA THR A 780 -25.08 9.47 19.54
C THR A 780 -25.40 10.91 19.94
N PHE A 781 -24.62 11.46 20.87
CA PHE A 781 -24.91 12.76 21.53
C PHE A 781 -23.77 13.76 21.38
N HIS A 782 -24.08 15.00 20.95
CA HIS A 782 -23.13 16.12 21.01
C HIS A 782 -21.77 15.86 20.32
N ASN A 783 -21.75 15.06 19.25
CA ASN A 783 -20.54 14.81 18.48
C ASN A 783 -20.36 15.85 17.36
N GLU A 784 -19.12 16.09 16.97
CA GLU A 784 -18.78 16.88 15.77
C GLU A 784 -18.28 15.94 14.68
N ILE A 785 -19.00 15.88 13.56
CA ILE A 785 -18.74 14.93 12.46
C ILE A 785 -18.54 15.71 11.16
N PHE A 786 -17.29 15.89 10.74
CA PHE A 786 -16.98 16.87 9.72
C PHE A 786 -15.84 16.51 8.79
N GLN A 787 -15.82 17.10 7.59
CA GLN A 787 -14.72 16.93 6.61
C GLN A 787 -14.41 15.47 6.24
N ASN A 788 -15.35 14.54 6.42
CA ASN A 788 -15.19 13.16 5.94
C ASN A 788 -15.39 13.11 4.42
N PHE A 789 -14.69 12.19 3.76
CA PHE A 789 -14.61 12.11 2.30
C PHE A 789 -15.85 11.49 1.64
N GLU A 790 -16.76 10.92 2.44
CA GLU A 790 -18.11 10.53 2.01
C GLU A 790 -19.17 11.30 2.83
N LEU A 791 -20.06 10.56 3.53
CA LEU A 791 -21.16 11.08 4.31
C LEU A 791 -20.70 11.44 5.72
N GLY A 792 -21.39 12.35 6.40
CA GLY A 792 -21.21 12.53 7.84
C GLY A 792 -21.69 11.28 8.59
N ILE A 793 -22.97 10.95 8.41
CA ILE A 793 -23.62 9.77 9.02
C ILE A 793 -24.35 8.98 7.94
N PHE A 794 -24.13 7.66 7.93
CA PHE A 794 -24.81 6.74 7.03
C PHE A 794 -25.53 5.64 7.81
N LEU A 795 -26.84 5.49 7.61
CA LEU A 795 -27.66 4.44 8.21
C LEU A 795 -28.26 3.53 7.13
N ASN A 796 -28.02 2.23 7.26
CA ASN A 796 -28.41 1.24 6.29
C ASN A 796 -28.92 -0.06 6.94
N LYS A 797 -29.63 -0.89 6.18
CA LYS A 797 -30.18 -2.20 6.58
C LYS A 797 -31.02 -2.13 7.86
N GLN A 798 -32.14 -1.41 7.80
CA GLN A 798 -33.07 -1.28 8.93
C GLN A 798 -32.42 -0.74 10.21
N SER A 799 -31.42 0.13 10.06
CA SER A 799 -30.78 0.75 11.22
C SER A 799 -31.72 1.74 11.89
N GLN A 800 -31.59 1.84 13.20
CA GLN A 800 -32.30 2.79 14.06
C GLN A 800 -31.25 3.63 14.81
N GLY A 801 -31.65 4.31 15.88
CA GLY A 801 -30.74 4.99 16.79
C GLY A 801 -31.20 6.41 17.09
N GLU A 802 -30.56 7.00 18.08
CA GLU A 802 -30.80 8.35 18.55
C GLU A 802 -29.58 9.21 18.22
N PHE A 803 -29.79 10.28 17.48
CA PHE A 803 -28.76 11.26 17.11
C PHE A 803 -29.22 12.61 17.61
N ILE A 804 -28.68 13.05 18.74
CA ILE A 804 -29.15 14.25 19.44
C ILE A 804 -28.02 15.27 19.64
N GLY A 805 -28.26 16.53 19.28
CA GLY A 805 -27.32 17.61 19.59
C GLY A 805 -26.01 17.58 18.79
N ASN A 806 -25.91 16.81 17.70
CA ASN A 806 -24.68 16.66 16.92
C ASN A 806 -24.50 17.81 15.91
N LYS A 807 -23.24 18.14 15.59
CA LYS A 807 -22.87 19.02 14.49
C LYS A 807 -22.31 18.20 13.33
N ILE A 808 -22.91 18.29 12.15
CA ILE A 808 -22.56 17.47 10.99
C ILE A 808 -22.30 18.38 9.79
N TYR A 809 -21.04 18.59 9.42
CA TYR A 809 -20.69 19.66 8.49
C TYR A 809 -19.46 19.44 7.63
N ASN A 810 -19.35 20.16 6.51
CA ASN A 810 -18.18 20.10 5.60
C ASN A 810 -17.86 18.69 5.06
N ASN A 811 -18.78 17.72 5.09
CA ASN A 811 -18.55 16.39 4.50
C ASN A 811 -18.69 16.46 2.96
N LYS A 812 -17.94 15.61 2.24
CA LYS A 812 -17.84 15.67 0.77
C LYS A 812 -19.08 15.16 0.04
N LEU A 813 -19.90 14.34 0.69
CA LEU A 813 -21.24 13.96 0.20
C LEU A 813 -22.30 14.61 1.10
N ALA A 814 -23.40 13.91 1.36
CA ALA A 814 -24.44 14.41 2.25
C ALA A 814 -24.02 14.42 3.73
N GLY A 815 -24.66 15.28 4.52
CA GLY A 815 -24.48 15.28 5.97
C GLY A 815 -24.97 13.96 6.59
N VAL A 816 -26.22 13.60 6.28
CA VAL A 816 -26.87 12.37 6.76
C VAL A 816 -27.57 11.67 5.60
N GLN A 817 -27.44 10.35 5.54
CA GLN A 817 -28.25 9.50 4.66
C GLN A 817 -28.85 8.32 5.43
N ILE A 818 -30.15 8.11 5.27
CA ILE A 818 -30.90 6.95 5.77
C ILE A 818 -31.43 6.15 4.58
N GLN A 819 -31.28 4.82 4.60
CA GLN A 819 -31.78 3.95 3.54
C GLN A 819 -32.16 2.55 4.04
N ASP A 820 -32.68 1.70 3.15
CA ASP A 820 -33.10 0.32 3.41
C ASP A 820 -34.01 0.19 4.64
N LYS A 821 -35.13 0.90 4.63
CA LYS A 821 -36.13 0.91 5.73
C LYS A 821 -35.58 1.32 7.10
N SER A 822 -34.49 2.08 7.13
CA SER A 822 -33.96 2.64 8.38
C SER A 822 -34.92 3.67 8.98
N ASP A 823 -35.02 3.68 10.30
CA ASP A 823 -35.95 4.52 11.08
C ASP A 823 -35.28 5.13 12.33
N PRO A 824 -34.30 6.04 12.15
CA PRO A 824 -33.63 6.71 13.26
C PRO A 824 -34.35 7.98 13.73
N ILE A 825 -33.98 8.44 14.92
CA ILE A 825 -34.38 9.72 15.49
C ILE A 825 -33.21 10.71 15.39
N PHE A 826 -33.45 11.86 14.78
CA PHE A 826 -32.54 13.02 14.74
C PHE A 826 -33.18 14.21 15.43
N ASP A 827 -32.69 14.59 16.61
CA ASP A 827 -33.24 15.73 17.37
C ASP A 827 -32.18 16.78 17.69
N ASN A 828 -32.51 18.07 17.56
CA ASN A 828 -31.64 19.18 17.95
C ASN A 828 -30.22 19.16 17.31
N ASN A 829 -30.06 18.63 16.10
CA ASN A 829 -28.78 18.61 15.39
C ASN A 829 -28.61 19.83 14.48
N SER A 830 -27.36 20.18 14.19
CA SER A 830 -26.98 21.19 13.19
C SER A 830 -26.29 20.50 12.00
N ILE A 831 -26.88 20.56 10.81
CA ILE A 831 -26.38 19.91 9.59
C ILE A 831 -26.13 20.96 8.51
N PHE A 832 -24.87 21.27 8.22
CA PHE A 832 -24.55 22.44 7.41
C PHE A 832 -23.27 22.34 6.57
N LYS A 833 -23.16 23.14 5.50
CA LYS A 833 -21.95 23.25 4.66
C LYS A 833 -21.43 21.91 4.09
N ASN A 834 -22.30 20.91 3.94
CA ASN A 834 -21.93 19.67 3.24
C ASN A 834 -22.02 19.89 1.72
N THR A 835 -21.14 19.24 0.96
CA THR A 835 -21.12 19.36 -0.51
C THR A 835 -22.33 18.65 -1.17
N GLY A 836 -22.92 17.68 -0.48
CA GLY A 836 -24.18 17.05 -0.85
C GLY A 836 -25.41 17.73 -0.22
N SER A 837 -26.51 16.98 -0.13
CA SER A 837 -27.69 17.41 0.62
C SER A 837 -27.42 17.32 2.13
N ALA A 838 -28.14 18.07 2.97
CA ALA A 838 -27.96 17.92 4.42
C ALA A 838 -28.48 16.57 4.89
N PHE A 839 -29.69 16.20 4.49
CA PHE A 839 -30.36 14.96 4.88
C PHE A 839 -30.97 14.27 3.65
N ILE A 840 -30.69 12.98 3.46
CA ILE A 840 -31.24 12.16 2.38
C ILE A 840 -31.97 10.94 2.96
N ALA A 841 -33.19 10.69 2.51
CA ALA A 841 -33.97 9.49 2.82
C ALA A 841 -34.25 8.66 1.56
N ARG A 842 -33.81 7.40 1.54
CA ARG A 842 -33.95 6.44 0.44
C ARG A 842 -34.60 5.13 0.87
N ASP A 843 -35.04 4.37 -0.12
CA ASP A 843 -35.43 2.97 -0.02
C ASP A 843 -36.37 2.66 1.15
N HIS A 844 -37.54 3.33 1.15
CA HIS A 844 -38.63 3.11 2.11
C HIS A 844 -38.25 3.43 3.57
N SER A 845 -37.35 4.39 3.79
CA SER A 845 -36.95 4.84 5.12
C SER A 845 -37.99 5.76 5.78
N LEU A 846 -38.04 5.78 7.12
CA LEU A 846 -39.14 6.37 7.91
C LEU A 846 -38.74 7.44 8.93
N GLY A 847 -37.44 7.64 9.18
CA GLY A 847 -36.91 8.36 10.36
C GLY A 847 -37.66 9.62 10.83
N THR A 848 -37.49 9.94 12.12
CA THR A 848 -38.08 11.12 12.77
C THR A 848 -37.02 12.20 13.02
N ILE A 849 -37.19 13.35 12.38
CA ILE A 849 -36.22 14.45 12.33
C ILE A 849 -36.86 15.70 12.92
N THR A 850 -36.49 16.07 14.15
CA THR A 850 -37.12 17.13 14.93
C THR A 850 -36.18 18.22 15.42
N ASN A 851 -36.62 19.48 15.41
CA ASN A 851 -35.87 20.61 15.99
C ASN A 851 -34.44 20.81 15.44
N ASN A 852 -34.15 20.37 14.21
CA ASN A 852 -32.81 20.48 13.62
C ASN A 852 -32.62 21.80 12.86
N LEU A 853 -31.38 22.28 12.84
CA LEU A 853 -30.91 23.40 12.00
C LEU A 853 -30.23 22.83 10.75
N ILE A 854 -30.79 23.11 9.57
CA ILE A 854 -30.32 22.56 8.30
C ILE A 854 -30.00 23.71 7.34
N TYR A 855 -28.72 24.01 7.11
CA TYR A 855 -28.37 25.22 6.38
C TYR A 855 -27.07 25.21 5.59
N GLU A 856 -26.97 26.09 4.60
CA GLU A 856 -25.74 26.32 3.82
C GLU A 856 -25.14 25.06 3.16
N ASN A 857 -25.95 24.04 2.86
CA ASN A 857 -25.49 22.87 2.10
C ASN A 857 -25.55 23.15 0.58
N ASP A 858 -24.61 22.57 -0.17
CA ASP A 858 -24.44 22.87 -1.60
C ASP A 858 -25.57 22.30 -2.48
N ARG A 859 -26.31 21.29 -1.98
CA ARG A 859 -27.52 20.75 -2.62
C ARG A 859 -28.78 21.03 -1.80
N SER A 860 -29.66 20.04 -1.64
CA SER A 860 -30.92 20.19 -0.92
C SER A 860 -30.69 20.22 0.59
N GLY A 861 -31.49 20.98 1.34
CA GLY A 861 -31.54 20.83 2.80
C GLY A 861 -32.04 19.42 3.15
N ILE A 862 -33.19 19.05 2.60
CA ILE A 862 -33.78 17.73 2.74
C ILE A 862 -34.08 17.14 1.36
N ASP A 863 -33.74 15.87 1.18
CA ASP A 863 -34.05 15.07 -0.02
C ASP A 863 -34.77 13.78 0.38
N VAL A 864 -35.98 13.56 -0.14
CA VAL A 864 -36.77 12.35 0.14
C VAL A 864 -37.11 11.67 -1.17
N GLU A 865 -36.64 10.43 -1.33
CA GLU A 865 -36.81 9.66 -2.54
C GLU A 865 -37.09 8.17 -2.29
N SER A 866 -37.29 7.41 -3.37
CA SER A 866 -37.46 5.96 -3.36
C SER A 866 -38.54 5.46 -2.39
N SER A 867 -39.74 6.05 -2.46
CA SER A 867 -40.89 5.72 -1.60
C SER A 867 -40.67 5.87 -0.09
N SER A 868 -39.64 6.62 0.33
CA SER A 868 -39.39 6.94 1.73
C SER A 868 -40.45 7.90 2.29
N ASP A 869 -40.75 7.75 3.58
CA ASP A 869 -41.79 8.50 4.29
C ASP A 869 -41.34 9.01 5.68
N PRO A 870 -40.21 9.75 5.77
CA PRO A 870 -39.73 10.33 7.03
C PRO A 870 -40.60 11.46 7.57
N LYS A 871 -40.55 11.68 8.88
CA LYS A 871 -41.24 12.78 9.57
C LYS A 871 -40.26 13.91 9.90
N PHE A 872 -40.50 15.09 9.35
CA PHE A 872 -39.76 16.31 9.66
C PHE A 872 -40.63 17.28 10.45
N MET A 873 -40.26 17.58 11.70
CA MET A 873 -41.04 18.49 12.55
C MET A 873 -40.21 19.60 13.17
N LYS A 874 -40.72 20.84 13.15
CA LYS A 874 -40.07 21.99 13.84
C LYS A 874 -38.61 22.25 13.42
N ASN A 875 -38.21 21.85 12.21
CA ASN A 875 -36.86 22.10 11.70
C ASN A 875 -36.77 23.49 11.05
N LYS A 876 -35.58 24.11 11.11
CA LYS A 876 -35.27 25.35 10.37
C LYS A 876 -34.35 25.02 9.20
N ILE A 877 -34.81 25.27 7.97
CA ILE A 877 -34.14 24.87 6.73
C ILE A 877 -33.88 26.09 5.84
N TYR A 878 -32.63 26.55 5.75
CA TYR A 878 -32.32 27.81 5.09
C TYR A 878 -30.97 27.87 4.40
N LYS A 879 -30.80 28.75 3.40
CA LYS A 879 -29.53 28.96 2.66
C LYS A 879 -28.94 27.73 1.95
N ASN A 880 -29.71 26.65 1.79
CA ASN A 880 -29.32 25.51 0.95
C ASN A 880 -29.60 25.84 -0.53
N SER A 881 -29.12 25.05 -1.47
CA SER A 881 -29.47 25.23 -2.89
C SER A 881 -30.98 25.08 -3.12
N ILE A 882 -31.54 23.96 -2.63
CA ILE A 882 -32.99 23.72 -2.55
C ILE A 882 -33.32 23.52 -1.07
N GLY A 883 -34.45 24.03 -0.57
CA GLY A 883 -34.86 23.78 0.81
C GLY A 883 -35.24 22.31 1.02
N VAL A 884 -36.31 21.87 0.38
CA VAL A 884 -36.78 20.47 0.38
C VAL A 884 -37.02 19.98 -1.04
N LEU A 885 -36.53 18.78 -1.36
CA LEU A 885 -36.77 18.06 -2.60
C LEU A 885 -37.47 16.73 -2.30
N ILE A 886 -38.60 16.47 -2.97
CA ILE A 886 -39.29 15.17 -2.93
C ILE A 886 -39.30 14.59 -4.36
N SER A 887 -38.72 13.41 -4.53
CA SER A 887 -38.54 12.76 -5.83
C SER A 887 -38.81 11.25 -5.78
N PHE A 888 -38.84 10.57 -6.94
CA PHE A 888 -38.96 9.10 -7.05
C PHE A 888 -39.98 8.44 -6.11
N LYS A 889 -41.24 8.91 -6.13
CA LYS A 889 -42.35 8.44 -5.27
C LYS A 889 -42.17 8.71 -3.77
N GLY A 890 -41.26 9.59 -3.38
CA GLY A 890 -41.11 10.07 -2.02
C GLY A 890 -42.42 10.66 -1.46
N LYS A 891 -42.61 10.49 -0.16
CA LYS A 891 -43.77 11.01 0.58
C LYS A 891 -43.27 12.04 1.58
N GLY A 892 -43.05 11.64 2.83
CA GLY A 892 -42.52 12.49 3.88
C GLY A 892 -43.60 13.39 4.47
N LYS A 893 -43.59 13.51 5.81
CA LYS A 893 -44.51 14.37 6.56
C LYS A 893 -43.75 15.56 7.14
N PHE A 894 -44.10 16.77 6.72
CA PHE A 894 -43.48 18.02 7.17
C PHE A 894 -44.49 18.79 8.01
N VAL A 895 -44.19 18.98 9.30
CA VAL A 895 -45.07 19.67 10.25
C VAL A 895 -44.33 20.80 10.99
N HIS A 896 -44.88 22.01 10.99
CA HIS A 896 -44.30 23.14 11.75
C HIS A 896 -42.83 23.49 11.39
N ASN A 897 -42.36 23.19 10.19
CA ASN A 897 -41.00 23.56 9.75
C ASN A 897 -40.96 25.01 9.24
N GLU A 898 -39.81 25.66 9.37
CA GLU A 898 -39.52 26.97 8.80
C GLU A 898 -38.53 26.80 7.64
N ILE A 899 -38.96 27.07 6.40
CA ILE A 899 -38.15 26.85 5.18
C ILE A 899 -38.04 28.17 4.43
N PHE A 900 -36.86 28.80 4.45
CA PHE A 900 -36.69 30.17 3.96
C PHE A 900 -35.28 30.42 3.40
N GLN A 901 -35.10 31.45 2.57
CA GLN A 901 -33.79 31.89 2.07
C GLN A 901 -32.95 30.80 1.37
N ASN A 902 -33.54 29.71 0.88
CA ASN A 902 -32.84 28.75 0.02
C ASN A 902 -32.64 29.34 -1.39
N LYS A 903 -31.51 29.02 -2.05
CA LYS A 903 -30.98 29.75 -3.22
C LYS A 903 -31.86 29.64 -4.46
N THR A 904 -32.45 28.48 -4.72
CA THR A 904 -33.23 28.22 -5.95
C THR A 904 -34.72 28.05 -5.65
N VAL A 905 -35.08 27.10 -4.78
CA VAL A 905 -36.46 26.76 -4.47
C VAL A 905 -36.58 26.42 -2.99
N GLN A 906 -37.65 26.87 -2.33
CA GLN A 906 -37.91 26.51 -0.93
C GLN A 906 -38.42 25.07 -0.80
N PHE A 907 -39.38 24.66 -1.63
CA PHE A 907 -39.95 23.33 -1.62
C PHE A 907 -40.24 22.86 -3.05
N ARG A 908 -39.71 21.72 -3.47
CA ARG A 908 -39.90 21.13 -4.81
C ARG A 908 -40.45 19.71 -4.72
N ILE A 909 -41.56 19.46 -5.40
CA ILE A 909 -42.23 18.15 -5.47
C ILE A 909 -42.20 17.68 -6.92
N MET A 910 -41.61 16.51 -7.18
CA MET A 910 -41.62 15.90 -8.50
C MET A 910 -42.90 15.09 -8.76
N LYS A 911 -43.15 14.77 -10.03
CA LYS A 911 -44.31 13.96 -10.46
C LYS A 911 -44.39 12.64 -9.66
N ASN A 912 -45.62 12.23 -9.32
CA ASN A 912 -45.92 11.01 -8.57
C ASN A 912 -45.35 10.96 -7.14
N CYS A 913 -45.08 12.11 -6.52
CA CYS A 913 -44.70 12.23 -5.12
C CYS A 913 -45.87 12.77 -4.28
N PHE A 914 -45.98 12.36 -3.03
CA PHE A 914 -47.15 12.66 -2.17
C PHE A 914 -46.75 13.06 -0.74
N PRO A 915 -46.05 14.20 -0.57
CA PRO A 915 -45.73 14.70 0.76
C PRO A 915 -46.98 15.23 1.50
N ILE A 916 -46.94 15.17 2.83
CA ILE A 916 -47.93 15.81 3.70
C ILE A 916 -47.32 17.08 4.30
N LEU A 917 -47.92 18.24 4.02
CA LEU A 917 -47.51 19.53 4.57
C LEU A 917 -48.55 20.04 5.56
N GLN A 918 -48.16 20.31 6.80
CA GLN A 918 -49.06 20.81 7.84
C GLN A 918 -48.38 21.94 8.64
N ASN A 919 -48.99 23.13 8.67
CA ASN A 919 -48.53 24.26 9.48
C ASN A 919 -47.05 24.68 9.27
N ASN A 920 -46.49 24.50 8.07
CA ASN A 920 -45.11 24.94 7.76
C ASN A 920 -45.09 26.43 7.36
N LYS A 921 -44.03 27.15 7.74
CA LYS A 921 -43.77 28.53 7.29
C LYS A 921 -42.83 28.49 6.08
N ILE A 922 -43.36 28.80 4.89
CA ILE A 922 -42.62 28.84 3.64
C ILE A 922 -42.90 30.20 2.98
N PRO A 923 -42.00 31.20 3.13
CA PRO A 923 -42.20 32.51 2.51
C PRO A 923 -42.15 32.38 0.98
N LEU A 924 -42.98 33.17 0.30
CA LEU A 924 -42.90 33.33 -1.15
C LEU A 924 -41.49 33.81 -1.52
N GLY A 925 -40.81 33.07 -2.39
CA GLY A 925 -39.50 33.50 -2.90
C GLY A 925 -39.59 34.88 -3.55
N VAL A 926 -38.51 35.65 -3.49
CA VAL A 926 -38.40 36.89 -4.27
C VAL A 926 -38.67 36.53 -5.73
N LYS A 927 -39.69 37.12 -6.33
CA LYS A 927 -39.99 37.00 -7.76
C LYS A 927 -38.72 37.34 -8.55
N ASN A 928 -38.09 36.34 -9.14
CA ASN A 928 -37.30 36.55 -10.35
C ASN A 928 -38.23 36.17 -11.50
N ASP A 929 -38.59 37.15 -12.32
CA ASP A 929 -39.62 37.12 -13.36
C ASP A 929 -39.40 36.12 -14.52
N ASN A 930 -38.59 35.07 -14.37
CA ASN A 930 -38.37 34.10 -15.43
C ASN A 930 -38.35 32.66 -14.89
N ASN A 931 -39.45 31.96 -15.18
CA ASN A 931 -39.69 30.50 -15.13
C ASN A 931 -40.63 30.03 -13.99
N ASN A 932 -41.86 29.73 -14.43
CA ASN A 932 -42.92 29.01 -13.72
C ASN A 932 -42.48 27.62 -13.23
#